data_AF-A0A2E1XQD4-F1
#
_entry.id   AF-A0A2E1XQD4-F1
#
_cell.length_a   1.000
_cell.length_b   1.000
_cell.length_c   1.000
_cell.angle_alpha   90.00
_cell.angle_beta   90.00
_cell.angle_gamma   90.00
#
_symmetry.space_group_name_H-M   'P 1'
#
loop_
_entity.id
_entity.type
_entity.pdbx_description
1 polymer ?
#
loop_
_entity_poly.entity_id
_entity_poly.type
_entity_poly.pdbx_seq_one_letter_code
_entity_poly.pdbx_strand_id
1 'polypeptide(L)'
;MNTVKTDLKASLVKYFGFDSFKGEQEKVISNLLSNKNTFVIMPTGGGKSLCYQLPALISKGTAIVISPLIALMKNQVDAIRQVSDNDGVAHFLNSSLNKGEISRVKNDVTNGLTKLLYVAPESLTKQENINFLTNITISFFAIDEAHCISEWGHDFRPEYRRLKPIINAIDDVPIIALTATATPKVQTDIQKNLGMTDATVYKASFNRSNLFYEVKPKKNVQKEIIRFIKPRIGKSGIIYCLSRKKVEEIAQLLQVNGISSLPYHAGLDPNTRAKHQDMFLMEQADVIVATIAFGMGIDKPDVRFVIHHDIPKSLESYYQETGRAGRDGGEGHCLAFYSYKDIEKLENFLHGKPLAEQEIGQQLLQEVVAYSETSINRRKFLLHYFGEEFDEENGPGAKMCDNSQNPKEKIEGKEFIKLALEVVKSVNGKHKVKYFAYILTGKKTAEIKTYKGDESPFFNKGFEQDEHFWHAVFRQIIVLGLIKKEVESYGTLMVTKKGDEFLAYPYSSMLVKEHDFSDTDDHDIIVNQKSGGGALDEKLFKMLKELRKSIAIKKNIPPFVIFQDPSIEEMTMQYPISIDELQNISGVGIGKAQRYGLPFLELIKKYVDENNIERVQDFVMKSVVNKSGQKVNIITNIDRKLPLEDIAKSQNKKIEDLINEIENIVASGTKINIDYHLNTILDEEAQKEIYDYFLEDAESDDIKDAFDEFEGDYSEDELRLMKIKFMSEMAN
;
A
#
# COMPACT_ATOMS: atom_id res chain seq x y z
N MET A 1 -51.23 -16.40 -15.18
CA MET A 1 -50.09 -16.50 -16.12
C MET A 1 -49.26 -17.69 -15.69
N ASN A 2 -49.14 -18.71 -16.53
CA ASN A 2 -48.38 -19.92 -16.25
C ASN A 2 -46.90 -19.56 -16.14
N THR A 3 -46.36 -19.54 -14.92
CA THR A 3 -44.92 -19.58 -14.69
C THR A 3 -44.43 -20.92 -15.20
N VAL A 4 -43.95 -20.96 -16.44
CA VAL A 4 -43.04 -22.02 -16.88
C VAL A 4 -41.93 -22.03 -15.84
N LYS A 5 -41.85 -23.07 -15.01
CA LYS A 5 -40.73 -23.30 -14.11
C LYS A 5 -39.51 -23.55 -15.01
N THR A 6 -38.88 -22.48 -15.47
CA THR A 6 -37.64 -22.57 -16.21
C THR A 6 -36.63 -23.24 -15.30
N ASP A 7 -36.06 -24.35 -15.77
CA ASP A 7 -34.96 -24.99 -15.06
C ASP A 7 -33.73 -24.08 -15.14
N LEU A 8 -33.49 -23.34 -14.06
CA LEU A 8 -32.38 -22.40 -13.94
C LEU A 8 -31.05 -23.12 -13.99
N LYS A 9 -30.97 -24.35 -13.48
CA LYS A 9 -29.75 -25.14 -13.48
C LYS A 9 -29.42 -25.62 -14.89
N ALA A 10 -30.41 -26.10 -15.64
CA ALA A 10 -30.21 -26.45 -17.04
C ALA A 10 -29.79 -25.24 -17.89
N SER A 11 -30.36 -24.06 -17.61
CA SER A 11 -30.00 -22.82 -18.30
C SER A 11 -28.58 -22.34 -17.94
N LEU A 12 -28.18 -22.49 -16.68
CA LEU A 12 -26.83 -22.18 -16.21
C LEU A 12 -25.78 -23.03 -16.93
N VAL A 13 -26.01 -24.34 -17.01
CA VAL A 13 -25.13 -25.27 -17.74
C VAL A 13 -25.11 -24.92 -19.23
N LYS A 14 -26.28 -24.68 -19.84
CA LYS A 14 -26.39 -24.37 -21.27
C LYS A 14 -25.61 -23.12 -21.69
N TYR A 15 -25.75 -22.02 -20.94
CA TYR A 15 -25.19 -20.72 -21.34
C TYR A 15 -23.80 -20.45 -20.75
N PHE A 16 -23.47 -21.00 -19.59
CA PHE A 16 -22.23 -20.67 -18.89
C PHE A 16 -21.38 -21.89 -18.54
N GLY A 17 -21.87 -23.11 -18.76
CA GLY A 17 -21.12 -24.34 -18.46
C GLY A 17 -20.87 -24.57 -16.97
N PHE A 18 -21.60 -23.89 -16.07
CA PHE A 18 -21.44 -24.08 -14.63
C PHE A 18 -22.44 -25.12 -14.09
N ASP A 19 -21.95 -26.00 -13.22
CA ASP A 19 -22.76 -27.09 -12.64
C ASP A 19 -23.64 -26.64 -11.45
N SER A 20 -23.33 -25.49 -10.84
CA SER A 20 -24.01 -25.00 -9.64
C SER A 20 -23.94 -23.49 -9.49
N PHE A 21 -24.98 -22.90 -8.88
CA PHE A 21 -24.98 -21.51 -8.43
C PHE A 21 -24.12 -21.31 -7.18
N LYS A 22 -23.51 -20.12 -7.06
CA LYS A 22 -22.79 -19.68 -5.86
C LYS A 22 -23.75 -18.95 -4.92
N GLY A 23 -23.77 -19.34 -3.65
CA GLY A 23 -24.50 -18.64 -2.59
C GLY A 23 -25.95 -18.33 -2.95
N GLU A 24 -26.34 -17.05 -2.89
CA GLU A 24 -27.72 -16.59 -3.08
C GLU A 24 -28.10 -16.32 -4.55
N GLN A 25 -27.22 -16.62 -5.53
CA GLN A 25 -27.46 -16.31 -6.95
C GLN A 25 -28.80 -16.84 -7.47
N GLU A 26 -29.14 -18.10 -7.16
CA GLU A 26 -30.38 -18.72 -7.64
C GLU A 26 -31.62 -17.99 -7.10
N LYS A 27 -31.58 -17.55 -5.83
CA LYS A 27 -32.69 -16.82 -5.21
C LYS A 27 -32.84 -15.43 -5.82
N VAL A 28 -31.73 -14.74 -6.07
CA VAL A 28 -31.70 -13.45 -6.75
C VAL A 28 -32.33 -13.55 -8.15
N ILE A 29 -31.87 -14.52 -8.94
CA ILE A 29 -32.35 -14.77 -10.31
C ILE A 29 -33.84 -15.11 -10.31
N SER A 30 -34.27 -15.98 -9.39
CA SER A 30 -35.68 -16.36 -9.25
C SER A 30 -36.57 -15.19 -8.87
N ASN A 31 -36.10 -14.29 -7.99
CA ASN A 31 -36.85 -13.11 -7.57
C ASN A 31 -37.02 -12.13 -8.73
N LEU A 32 -35.95 -11.88 -9.49
CA LEU A 32 -36.00 -11.03 -10.67
C LEU A 32 -36.93 -11.59 -11.75
N LEU A 33 -36.83 -12.90 -12.05
CA LEU A 33 -37.72 -13.58 -12.99
C LEU A 33 -39.18 -13.64 -12.52
N SER A 34 -39.43 -13.47 -11.22
CA SER A 34 -40.77 -13.31 -10.64
C SER A 34 -41.28 -11.86 -10.71
N ASN A 35 -40.62 -11.02 -11.51
CA ASN A 35 -40.98 -9.62 -11.76
C ASN A 35 -40.93 -8.71 -10.53
N LYS A 36 -39.94 -8.94 -9.64
CA LYS A 36 -39.76 -8.16 -8.41
C LYS A 36 -38.47 -7.34 -8.42
N ASN A 37 -38.55 -6.13 -7.86
CA ASN A 37 -37.37 -5.31 -7.60
C ASN A 37 -36.40 -6.04 -6.67
N THR A 38 -35.11 -6.00 -7.03
CA THR A 38 -34.09 -6.80 -6.37
C THR A 38 -32.87 -5.94 -6.07
N PHE A 39 -32.37 -5.96 -4.83
CA PHE A 39 -31.13 -5.30 -4.48
C PHE A 39 -30.09 -6.33 -4.06
N VAL A 40 -28.99 -6.38 -4.79
CA VAL A 40 -27.90 -7.33 -4.58
C VAL A 40 -26.66 -6.60 -4.04
N ILE A 41 -26.22 -7.01 -2.86
CA ILE A 41 -24.98 -6.57 -2.24
C ILE A 41 -24.09 -7.82 -2.12
N MET A 42 -23.14 -7.96 -3.05
CA MET A 42 -22.25 -9.12 -3.11
C MET A 42 -20.82 -8.67 -3.38
N PRO A 43 -19.81 -9.22 -2.69
CA PRO A 43 -18.42 -8.80 -2.85
C PRO A 43 -17.90 -9.02 -4.28
N THR A 44 -16.77 -8.40 -4.59
CA THR A 44 -16.05 -8.67 -5.85
C THR A 44 -15.70 -10.15 -5.96
N GLY A 45 -15.92 -10.75 -7.14
CA GLY A 45 -15.78 -12.19 -7.36
C GLY A 45 -17.02 -13.03 -6.94
N GLY A 46 -18.01 -12.42 -6.26
CA GLY A 46 -19.25 -13.11 -5.84
C GLY A 46 -20.22 -13.47 -6.97
N GLY A 47 -19.87 -13.20 -8.23
CA GLY A 47 -20.69 -13.55 -9.40
C GLY A 47 -21.94 -12.67 -9.58
N LYS A 48 -21.81 -11.36 -9.33
CA LYS A 48 -22.88 -10.37 -9.54
C LYS A 48 -23.42 -10.36 -10.98
N SER A 49 -22.54 -10.42 -11.98
CA SER A 49 -22.95 -10.33 -13.39
C SER A 49 -23.93 -11.43 -13.78
N LEU A 50 -23.72 -12.65 -13.30
CA LEU A 50 -24.61 -13.79 -13.55
C LEU A 50 -26.05 -13.53 -13.08
N CYS A 51 -26.22 -12.74 -12.01
CA CYS A 51 -27.53 -12.43 -11.42
C CYS A 51 -28.44 -11.64 -12.35
N TYR A 52 -27.90 -10.94 -13.35
CA TYR A 52 -28.68 -10.26 -14.39
C TYR A 52 -28.45 -10.88 -15.79
N GLN A 53 -27.28 -11.46 -16.06
CA GLN A 53 -26.98 -12.05 -17.37
C GLN A 53 -27.82 -13.28 -17.69
N LEU A 54 -27.92 -14.23 -16.75
CA LEU A 54 -28.73 -15.43 -16.98
C LEU A 54 -30.23 -15.09 -17.15
N PRO A 55 -30.87 -14.26 -16.29
CA PRO A 55 -32.23 -13.80 -16.52
C PRO A 55 -32.42 -13.11 -17.87
N ALA A 56 -31.47 -12.30 -18.33
CA ALA A 56 -31.58 -11.61 -19.61
C ALA A 56 -31.62 -12.58 -20.81
N LEU A 57 -30.79 -13.63 -20.77
CA LEU A 57 -30.77 -14.65 -21.83
C LEU A 57 -32.05 -15.51 -21.87
N ILE A 58 -32.66 -15.74 -20.71
CA ILE A 58 -33.89 -16.53 -20.56
C ILE A 58 -35.15 -15.71 -20.89
N SER A 59 -35.13 -14.42 -20.54
CA SER A 59 -36.32 -13.57 -20.62
C SER A 59 -36.70 -13.19 -22.05
N LYS A 60 -37.98 -12.89 -22.25
CA LYS A 60 -38.45 -12.24 -23.46
C LYS A 60 -38.10 -10.75 -23.39
N GLY A 61 -37.64 -10.18 -24.51
CA GLY A 61 -37.20 -8.79 -24.59
C GLY A 61 -35.69 -8.62 -24.39
N THR A 62 -35.29 -7.37 -24.18
CA THR A 62 -33.90 -6.95 -23.92
C THR A 62 -33.76 -6.46 -22.49
N ALA A 63 -32.74 -6.91 -21.76
CA ALA A 63 -32.34 -6.31 -20.49
C ALA A 63 -31.43 -5.09 -20.74
N ILE A 64 -31.76 -3.96 -20.09
CA ILE A 64 -30.95 -2.75 -20.18
C ILE A 64 -30.02 -2.69 -18.98
N VAL A 65 -28.70 -2.74 -19.22
CA VAL A 65 -27.67 -2.75 -18.18
C VAL A 65 -26.98 -1.40 -18.13
N ILE A 66 -27.20 -0.66 -17.05
CA ILE A 66 -26.60 0.64 -16.78
C ILE A 66 -25.29 0.41 -16.05
N SER A 67 -24.18 0.87 -16.63
CA SER A 67 -22.84 0.67 -16.06
C SER A 67 -22.01 1.95 -16.18
N PRO A 68 -21.14 2.28 -15.22
CA PRO A 68 -20.41 3.54 -15.24
C PRO A 68 -19.23 3.57 -16.23
N LEU A 69 -18.73 2.41 -16.67
CA LEU A 69 -17.48 2.35 -17.43
C LEU A 69 -17.59 1.64 -18.78
N ILE A 70 -17.17 2.36 -19.81
CA ILE A 70 -17.09 1.86 -21.20
C ILE A 70 -16.22 0.60 -21.31
N ALA A 71 -15.06 0.57 -20.64
CA ALA A 71 -14.16 -0.59 -20.69
C ALA A 71 -14.79 -1.85 -20.08
N LEU A 72 -15.55 -1.71 -18.98
CA LEU A 72 -16.27 -2.82 -18.36
C LEU A 72 -17.40 -3.32 -19.26
N MET A 73 -18.15 -2.42 -19.90
CA MET A 73 -19.20 -2.80 -20.85
C MET A 73 -18.64 -3.67 -21.98
N LYS A 74 -17.50 -3.27 -22.57
CA LYS A 74 -16.88 -4.03 -23.65
C LYS A 74 -16.51 -5.45 -23.21
N ASN A 75 -15.82 -5.59 -22.08
CA ASN A 75 -15.43 -6.90 -21.55
C ASN A 75 -16.65 -7.80 -21.28
N GLN A 76 -17.74 -7.25 -20.74
CA GLN A 76 -18.96 -8.02 -20.47
C GLN A 76 -19.70 -8.40 -21.76
N VAL A 77 -19.74 -7.51 -22.75
CA VAL A 77 -20.34 -7.81 -24.06
C VAL A 77 -19.54 -8.90 -24.77
N ASP A 78 -18.22 -8.79 -24.82
CA ASP A 78 -17.35 -9.77 -25.48
C ASP A 78 -17.50 -11.15 -24.81
N ALA A 79 -17.57 -11.22 -23.47
CA ALA A 79 -17.81 -12.46 -22.74
C ALA A 79 -19.16 -13.11 -23.07
N ILE A 80 -20.24 -12.32 -23.19
CA ILE A 80 -21.56 -12.86 -23.55
C ILE A 80 -21.62 -13.31 -25.01
N ARG A 81 -20.91 -12.62 -25.92
CA ARG A 81 -20.82 -13.04 -27.32
C ARG A 81 -20.10 -14.38 -27.48
N GLN A 82 -19.08 -14.63 -26.67
CA GLN A 82 -18.34 -15.90 -26.69
C GLN A 82 -19.17 -17.12 -26.30
N VAL A 83 -20.25 -16.94 -25.53
CA VAL A 83 -21.14 -18.03 -25.10
C VAL A 83 -22.41 -18.15 -25.96
N SER A 84 -22.47 -17.46 -27.09
CA SER A 84 -23.62 -17.40 -27.99
C SER A 84 -23.19 -17.58 -29.44
N ASP A 85 -24.06 -18.17 -30.26
CA ASP A 85 -23.79 -18.36 -31.71
C ASP A 85 -23.91 -17.05 -32.52
N ASN A 86 -24.38 -15.97 -31.90
CA ASN A 86 -24.63 -14.69 -32.57
C ASN A 86 -24.13 -13.51 -31.74
N ASP A 87 -23.21 -12.73 -32.31
CA ASP A 87 -22.66 -11.50 -31.71
C ASP A 87 -23.73 -10.45 -31.37
N GLY A 88 -24.85 -10.46 -32.09
CA GLY A 88 -25.98 -9.55 -31.86
C GLY A 88 -26.70 -9.78 -30.53
N VAL A 89 -26.41 -10.87 -29.81
CA VAL A 89 -27.02 -11.19 -28.49
C VAL A 89 -26.74 -10.13 -27.44
N ALA A 90 -25.60 -9.43 -27.54
CA ALA A 90 -25.18 -8.42 -26.59
C ALA A 90 -24.53 -7.24 -27.31
N HIS A 91 -24.91 -6.04 -26.89
CA HIS A 91 -24.37 -4.79 -27.41
C HIS A 91 -24.10 -3.79 -26.29
N PHE A 92 -23.30 -2.77 -26.59
CA PHE A 92 -23.19 -1.58 -25.76
C PHE A 92 -23.58 -0.35 -26.58
N LEU A 93 -24.09 0.69 -25.92
CA LEU A 93 -24.46 1.98 -26.51
C LEU A 93 -23.84 3.11 -25.70
N ASN A 94 -22.76 3.69 -26.22
CA ASN A 94 -22.02 4.77 -25.60
C ASN A 94 -21.40 5.71 -26.67
N SER A 95 -20.61 6.69 -26.23
CA SER A 95 -20.01 7.70 -27.09
C SER A 95 -18.83 7.21 -27.95
N SER A 96 -18.32 5.99 -27.75
CA SER A 96 -17.20 5.47 -28.55
C SER A 96 -17.63 4.89 -29.89
N LEU A 97 -18.93 4.68 -30.10
CA LEU A 97 -19.48 4.12 -31.34
C LEU A 97 -19.66 5.19 -32.43
N ASN A 98 -19.36 4.81 -33.66
CA ASN A 98 -19.69 5.61 -34.84
C ASN A 98 -21.16 5.44 -35.25
N LYS A 99 -21.66 6.28 -36.16
CA LYS A 99 -23.07 6.28 -36.58
C LYS A 99 -23.53 4.95 -37.18
N GLY A 100 -22.67 4.27 -37.94
CA GLY A 100 -22.98 2.98 -38.54
C GLY A 100 -23.13 1.88 -37.49
N GLU A 101 -22.24 1.86 -36.50
CA GLU A 101 -22.30 0.95 -35.35
C GLU A 101 -23.56 1.19 -34.51
N ILE A 102 -23.89 2.47 -34.21
CA ILE A 102 -25.13 2.81 -33.50
C ILE A 102 -26.35 2.31 -34.26
N SER A 103 -26.39 2.49 -35.59
CA SER A 103 -27.51 2.00 -36.41
C SER A 103 -27.64 0.48 -36.35
N ARG A 104 -26.50 -0.25 -36.39
CA ARG A 104 -26.49 -1.72 -36.25
C ARG A 104 -27.05 -2.15 -34.89
N VAL A 105 -26.57 -1.54 -33.81
CA VAL A 105 -27.05 -1.81 -32.45
C VAL A 105 -28.56 -1.58 -32.36
N LYS A 106 -29.06 -0.44 -32.84
CA LYS A 106 -30.50 -0.13 -32.80
C LYS A 106 -31.33 -1.12 -33.62
N ASN A 107 -30.83 -1.56 -34.79
CA ASN A 107 -31.51 -2.57 -35.61
C ASN A 107 -31.58 -3.93 -34.92
N ASP A 108 -30.46 -4.42 -34.36
CA ASP A 108 -30.41 -5.73 -33.69
C ASP A 108 -31.34 -5.78 -32.47
N VAL A 109 -31.39 -4.69 -31.70
CA VAL A 109 -32.29 -4.55 -30.55
C VAL A 109 -33.76 -4.47 -30.99
N THR A 110 -34.08 -3.68 -32.02
CA THR A 110 -35.46 -3.56 -32.54
C THR A 110 -35.97 -4.88 -33.10
N ASN A 111 -35.10 -5.66 -33.75
CA ASN A 111 -35.42 -6.97 -34.29
C ASN A 111 -35.48 -8.08 -33.20
N GLY A 112 -35.22 -7.76 -31.94
CA GLY A 112 -35.27 -8.70 -30.82
C GLY A 112 -34.13 -9.71 -30.79
N LEU A 113 -33.04 -9.48 -31.52
CA LEU A 113 -31.84 -10.32 -31.49
C LEU A 113 -31.06 -10.11 -30.19
N THR A 114 -31.03 -8.87 -29.69
CA THR A 114 -30.26 -8.50 -28.50
C THR A 114 -31.00 -8.86 -27.22
N LYS A 115 -30.29 -9.53 -26.32
CA LYS A 115 -30.73 -9.90 -24.96
C LYS A 115 -30.16 -8.97 -23.90
N LEU A 116 -28.95 -8.45 -24.11
CA LEU A 116 -28.30 -7.49 -23.21
C LEU A 116 -27.84 -6.24 -23.95
N LEU A 117 -28.34 -5.08 -23.51
CA LEU A 117 -27.87 -3.78 -23.99
C LEU A 117 -27.23 -3.01 -22.84
N TYR A 118 -25.90 -2.88 -22.88
CA TYR A 118 -25.15 -2.06 -21.93
C TYR A 118 -25.23 -0.59 -22.33
N VAL A 119 -25.55 0.31 -21.40
CA VAL A 119 -25.72 1.75 -21.69
C VAL A 119 -25.01 2.58 -20.63
N ALA A 120 -24.32 3.64 -21.08
CA ALA A 120 -23.77 4.64 -20.17
C ALA A 120 -24.89 5.55 -19.62
N PRO A 121 -24.88 5.93 -18.34
CA PRO A 121 -25.91 6.79 -17.74
C PRO A 121 -26.16 8.08 -18.53
N GLU A 122 -25.10 8.72 -19.02
CA GLU A 122 -25.15 9.94 -19.82
C GLU A 122 -25.88 9.70 -21.15
N SER A 123 -25.76 8.49 -21.71
CA SER A 123 -26.45 8.11 -22.95
C SER A 123 -27.95 7.89 -22.75
N LEU A 124 -28.39 7.44 -21.57
CA LEU A 124 -29.82 7.31 -21.25
C LEU A 124 -30.54 8.65 -21.08
N THR A 125 -29.80 9.73 -20.80
CA THR A 125 -30.39 11.07 -20.65
C THR A 125 -30.80 11.71 -21.99
N LYS A 126 -30.37 11.15 -23.12
CA LYS A 126 -30.67 11.68 -24.46
C LYS A 126 -32.08 11.27 -24.88
N GLN A 127 -32.92 12.25 -25.23
CA GLN A 127 -34.31 12.01 -25.64
C GLN A 127 -34.45 11.02 -26.81
N GLU A 128 -33.51 11.04 -27.77
CA GLU A 128 -33.49 10.09 -28.89
C GLU A 128 -33.39 8.63 -28.41
N ASN A 129 -32.59 8.37 -27.37
CA ASN A 129 -32.42 7.04 -26.81
C ASN A 129 -33.63 6.63 -25.96
N ILE A 130 -34.22 7.56 -25.21
CA ILE A 130 -35.47 7.32 -24.47
C ILE A 130 -36.56 6.89 -25.46
N ASN A 131 -36.79 7.66 -26.53
CA ASN A 131 -37.79 7.35 -27.55
C ASN A 131 -37.53 6.01 -28.24
N PHE A 132 -36.26 5.68 -28.49
CA PHE A 132 -35.88 4.37 -29.05
C PHE A 132 -36.22 3.23 -28.08
N LEU A 133 -35.86 3.35 -26.80
CA LEU A 133 -36.07 2.31 -25.80
C LEU A 133 -37.56 2.12 -25.45
N THR A 134 -38.38 3.17 -25.52
CA THR A 134 -39.84 3.05 -25.33
C THR A 134 -40.52 2.17 -26.41
N ASN A 135 -39.88 1.99 -27.57
CA ASN A 135 -40.44 1.22 -28.69
C ASN A 135 -40.00 -0.25 -28.73
N ILE A 136 -39.25 -0.73 -27.73
CA ILE A 136 -38.78 -2.12 -27.67
C ILE A 136 -39.37 -2.83 -26.45
N THR A 137 -39.43 -4.16 -26.49
CA THR A 137 -39.83 -4.94 -25.32
C THR A 137 -38.65 -5.06 -24.35
N ILE A 138 -38.75 -4.43 -23.19
CA ILE A 138 -37.72 -4.51 -22.14
C ILE A 138 -38.07 -5.63 -21.16
N SER A 139 -37.06 -6.40 -20.75
CA SER A 139 -37.23 -7.45 -19.73
C SER A 139 -37.15 -6.87 -18.31
N PHE A 140 -36.12 -6.08 -18.04
CA PHE A 140 -35.84 -5.41 -16.78
C PHE A 140 -34.69 -4.40 -16.95
N PHE A 141 -34.50 -3.53 -15.95
CA PHE A 141 -33.31 -2.68 -15.84
C PHE A 141 -32.33 -3.25 -14.81
N ALA A 142 -31.08 -3.40 -15.19
CA ALA A 142 -29.98 -3.70 -14.27
C ALA A 142 -29.12 -2.46 -14.06
N ILE A 143 -28.90 -2.07 -12.82
CA ILE A 143 -28.01 -0.97 -12.45
C ILE A 143 -26.78 -1.59 -11.78
N ASP A 144 -25.70 -1.69 -12.55
CA ASP A 144 -24.41 -2.15 -12.06
C ASP A 144 -23.67 -1.01 -11.38
N GLU A 145 -22.83 -1.34 -10.39
CA GLU A 145 -22.17 -0.37 -9.51
C GLU A 145 -23.13 0.70 -8.94
N ALA A 146 -24.27 0.24 -8.43
CA ALA A 146 -25.34 1.11 -7.91
C ALA A 146 -24.88 2.08 -6.79
N HIS A 147 -23.73 1.83 -6.17
CA HIS A 147 -23.12 2.78 -5.23
C HIS A 147 -22.85 4.17 -5.83
N CYS A 148 -22.71 4.29 -7.16
CA CYS A 148 -22.54 5.58 -7.84
C CYS A 148 -23.74 6.53 -7.68
N ILE A 149 -24.93 6.02 -7.31
CA ILE A 149 -26.13 6.83 -7.06
C ILE A 149 -25.96 7.69 -5.79
N SER A 150 -25.23 7.18 -4.80
CA SER A 150 -25.14 7.80 -3.49
C SER A 150 -23.96 8.77 -3.44
N GLU A 151 -24.20 9.99 -2.95
CA GLU A 151 -23.14 10.94 -2.59
C GLU A 151 -22.25 10.41 -1.47
N TRP A 152 -22.77 9.44 -0.71
CA TRP A 152 -22.04 8.72 0.33
C TRP A 152 -21.28 7.50 -0.23
N GLY A 153 -21.40 7.25 -1.53
CA GLY A 153 -20.58 6.29 -2.25
C GLY A 153 -19.21 6.86 -2.60
N HIS A 154 -18.22 5.99 -2.80
CA HIS A 154 -16.84 6.38 -3.08
C HIS A 154 -16.60 6.85 -4.54
N ASP A 155 -17.56 6.63 -5.44
CA ASP A 155 -17.57 7.09 -6.85
C ASP A 155 -18.93 7.69 -7.24
N PHE A 156 -19.35 8.75 -6.54
CA PHE A 156 -20.63 9.43 -6.82
C PHE A 156 -20.69 10.01 -8.23
N ARG A 157 -21.81 9.79 -8.93
CA ARG A 157 -22.09 10.33 -10.26
C ARG A 157 -23.48 10.99 -10.31
N PRO A 158 -23.58 12.32 -10.51
CA PRO A 158 -24.85 13.03 -10.50
C PRO A 158 -25.91 12.49 -11.47
N GLU A 159 -25.49 11.95 -12.62
CA GLU A 159 -26.37 11.42 -13.65
C GLU A 159 -27.18 10.21 -13.17
N TYR A 160 -26.64 9.44 -12.22
CA TYR A 160 -27.31 8.27 -11.66
C TYR A 160 -28.58 8.63 -10.87
N ARG A 161 -28.65 9.82 -10.26
CA ARG A 161 -29.86 10.27 -9.54
C ARG A 161 -31.05 10.50 -10.46
N ARG A 162 -30.82 10.67 -11.76
CA ARG A 162 -31.89 10.85 -12.77
C ARG A 162 -32.41 9.53 -13.34
N LEU A 163 -31.85 8.38 -12.94
CA LEU A 163 -32.23 7.09 -13.53
C LEU A 163 -33.68 6.72 -13.28
N LYS A 164 -34.23 6.93 -12.07
CA LYS A 164 -35.61 6.52 -11.78
C LYS A 164 -36.66 7.24 -12.65
N PRO A 165 -36.64 8.58 -12.78
CA PRO A 165 -37.52 9.26 -13.72
C PRO A 165 -37.37 8.78 -15.18
N ILE A 166 -36.13 8.52 -15.63
CA ILE A 166 -35.86 8.06 -17.00
C ILE A 166 -36.40 6.65 -17.21
N ILE A 167 -36.15 5.73 -16.28
CA ILE A 167 -36.64 4.35 -16.33
C ILE A 167 -38.16 4.36 -16.42
N ASN A 168 -38.85 5.09 -15.54
CA ASN A 168 -40.31 5.20 -15.55
C ASN A 168 -40.87 5.79 -16.86
N ALA A 169 -40.11 6.65 -17.56
CA ALA A 169 -40.52 7.20 -18.84
C ALA A 169 -40.33 6.21 -20.01
N ILE A 170 -39.43 5.24 -19.85
CA ILE A 170 -39.17 4.22 -20.85
C ILE A 170 -40.14 3.05 -20.71
N ASP A 171 -40.20 2.42 -19.52
CA ASP A 171 -41.03 1.25 -19.24
C ASP A 171 -41.18 1.01 -17.71
N ASP A 172 -42.26 0.37 -17.28
CA ASP A 172 -42.51 0.01 -15.87
C ASP A 172 -42.21 -1.48 -15.61
N VAL A 173 -40.92 -1.82 -15.69
CA VAL A 173 -40.37 -3.17 -15.52
C VAL A 173 -39.48 -3.24 -14.26
N PRO A 174 -39.24 -4.43 -13.70
CA PRO A 174 -38.46 -4.56 -12.46
C PRO A 174 -37.03 -4.01 -12.61
N ILE A 175 -36.52 -3.50 -11.49
CA ILE A 175 -35.15 -3.00 -11.37
C ILE A 175 -34.34 -3.96 -10.50
N ILE A 176 -33.18 -4.37 -11.00
CA ILE A 176 -32.13 -5.00 -10.20
C ILE A 176 -30.97 -4.02 -9.99
N ALA A 177 -30.69 -3.65 -8.74
CA ALA A 177 -29.52 -2.85 -8.38
C ALA A 177 -28.43 -3.77 -7.82
N LEU A 178 -27.19 -3.62 -8.28
CA LEU A 178 -26.06 -4.45 -7.85
C LEU A 178 -24.87 -3.58 -7.43
N THR A 179 -24.22 -3.94 -6.34
CA THR A 179 -22.97 -3.28 -5.91
C THR A 179 -22.09 -4.21 -5.09
N ALA A 180 -20.78 -4.00 -5.16
CA ALA A 180 -19.81 -4.69 -4.31
C ALA A 180 -19.70 -4.12 -2.90
N THR A 181 -19.94 -2.82 -2.76
CA THR A 181 -19.66 -2.04 -1.56
C THR A 181 -20.82 -1.11 -1.29
N ALA A 182 -21.70 -1.48 -0.37
CA ALA A 182 -22.73 -0.61 0.17
C ALA A 182 -22.78 -0.76 1.68
N THR A 183 -22.45 0.32 2.38
CA THR A 183 -22.76 0.47 3.80
C THR A 183 -24.27 0.60 3.97
N PRO A 184 -24.84 0.38 5.18
CA PRO A 184 -26.27 0.53 5.42
C PRO A 184 -26.85 1.90 4.99
N LYS A 185 -26.04 2.97 5.08
CA LYS A 185 -26.39 4.31 4.60
C LYS A 185 -26.51 4.35 3.07
N VAL A 186 -25.48 3.88 2.37
CA VAL A 186 -25.45 3.84 0.91
C VAL A 186 -26.58 2.96 0.38
N GLN A 187 -26.85 1.82 1.03
CA GLN A 187 -27.99 0.96 0.71
C GLN A 187 -29.31 1.74 0.77
N THR A 188 -29.58 2.42 1.88
CA THR A 188 -30.81 3.20 2.07
C THR A 188 -30.95 4.31 1.03
N ASP A 189 -29.85 4.99 0.70
CA ASP A 189 -29.82 6.09 -0.26
C ASP A 189 -30.11 5.59 -1.69
N ILE A 190 -29.52 4.45 -2.10
CA ILE A 190 -29.82 3.79 -3.38
C ILE A 190 -31.30 3.43 -3.46
N GLN A 191 -31.86 2.78 -2.43
CA GLN A 191 -33.26 2.37 -2.42
C GLN A 191 -34.22 3.55 -2.54
N LYS A 192 -33.94 4.66 -1.84
CA LYS A 192 -34.73 5.89 -1.92
C LYS A 192 -34.65 6.53 -3.31
N ASN A 193 -33.46 6.71 -3.87
CA ASN A 193 -33.26 7.35 -5.17
C ASN A 193 -33.86 6.53 -6.33
N LEU A 194 -33.80 5.20 -6.25
CA LEU A 194 -34.41 4.32 -7.25
C LEU A 194 -35.89 4.02 -7.01
N GLY A 195 -36.47 4.51 -5.91
CA GLY A 195 -37.86 4.23 -5.54
C GLY A 195 -38.13 2.74 -5.38
N MET A 196 -37.20 2.00 -4.77
CA MET A 196 -37.21 0.54 -4.60
C MET A 196 -37.12 0.13 -3.12
N THR A 197 -37.82 0.86 -2.25
CA THR A 197 -37.85 0.56 -0.80
C THR A 197 -38.53 -0.77 -0.48
N ASP A 198 -39.31 -1.31 -1.41
CA ASP A 198 -39.96 -2.62 -1.36
C ASP A 198 -39.09 -3.76 -1.92
N ALA A 199 -37.90 -3.45 -2.46
CA ALA A 199 -37.03 -4.46 -3.07
C ALA A 199 -36.56 -5.51 -2.07
N THR A 200 -36.48 -6.76 -2.55
CA THR A 200 -35.86 -7.83 -1.75
C THR A 200 -34.35 -7.64 -1.75
N VAL A 201 -33.75 -7.49 -0.57
CA VAL A 201 -32.32 -7.26 -0.39
C VAL A 201 -31.61 -8.59 -0.15
N TYR A 202 -30.67 -8.92 -1.03
CA TYR A 202 -29.78 -10.07 -0.90
C TYR A 202 -28.38 -9.57 -0.56
N LYS A 203 -27.94 -9.82 0.68
CA LYS A 203 -26.61 -9.46 1.17
C LYS A 203 -25.79 -10.74 1.35
N ALA A 204 -24.72 -10.87 0.58
CA ALA A 204 -23.70 -11.89 0.84
C ALA A 204 -22.67 -11.34 1.84
N SER A 205 -21.98 -12.25 2.53
CA SER A 205 -20.87 -11.87 3.41
C SER A 205 -19.78 -11.14 2.61
N PHE A 206 -19.23 -10.09 3.22
CA PHE A 206 -18.07 -9.36 2.74
C PHE A 206 -16.75 -10.09 3.11
N ASN A 207 -16.83 -11.23 3.77
CA ASN A 207 -15.65 -11.93 4.24
C ASN A 207 -14.92 -12.64 3.09
N ARG A 208 -13.75 -12.12 2.72
CA ARG A 208 -12.78 -12.78 1.84
C ARG A 208 -11.74 -13.52 2.68
N SER A 209 -12.11 -14.72 3.16
CA SER A 209 -11.31 -15.50 4.12
C SER A 209 -9.91 -15.88 3.62
N ASN A 210 -9.72 -15.91 2.30
CA ASN A 210 -8.45 -16.21 1.63
C ASN A 210 -7.46 -15.02 1.57
N LEU A 211 -7.91 -13.81 1.91
CA LEU A 211 -7.06 -12.61 1.89
C LEU A 211 -6.38 -12.38 3.24
N PHE A 212 -5.08 -12.16 3.23
CA PHE A 212 -4.31 -11.71 4.38
C PHE A 212 -4.20 -10.18 4.38
N TYR A 213 -4.63 -9.51 5.45
CA TYR A 213 -4.55 -8.04 5.57
C TYR A 213 -3.40 -7.62 6.48
N GLU A 214 -2.55 -6.71 6.00
CA GLU A 214 -1.41 -6.17 6.74
C GLU A 214 -1.28 -4.66 6.52
N VAL A 215 -1.07 -3.91 7.59
CA VAL A 215 -0.72 -2.49 7.51
C VAL A 215 0.64 -2.28 8.17
N LYS A 216 1.59 -1.74 7.40
CA LYS A 216 2.94 -1.40 7.85
C LYS A 216 3.13 0.12 7.92
N PRO A 217 4.00 0.61 8.82
CA PRO A 217 4.41 2.00 8.79
C PRO A 217 5.10 2.30 7.46
N LYS A 218 4.86 3.49 6.93
CA LYS A 218 5.53 3.98 5.72
C LYS A 218 6.97 4.38 6.05
N LYS A 219 7.87 3.39 6.14
CA LYS A 219 9.31 3.56 6.39
C LYS A 219 10.09 2.71 5.40
N ASN A 220 11.06 3.29 4.69
CA ASN A 220 11.86 2.58 3.68
C ASN A 220 10.99 1.78 2.68
N VAL A 221 9.86 2.36 2.26
CA VAL A 221 8.79 1.67 1.52
C VAL A 221 9.30 0.94 0.29
N GLN A 222 10.19 1.59 -0.47
CA GLN A 222 10.78 1.02 -1.69
C GLN A 222 11.51 -0.29 -1.41
N LYS A 223 12.29 -0.34 -0.31
CA LYS A 223 13.01 -1.54 0.13
C LYS A 223 12.04 -2.63 0.58
N GLU A 224 11.02 -2.26 1.34
CA GLU A 224 9.98 -3.20 1.80
C GLU A 224 9.18 -3.79 0.65
N ILE A 225 8.80 -3.00 -0.36
CA ILE A 225 8.13 -3.49 -1.57
C ILE A 225 9.00 -4.53 -2.29
N ILE A 226 10.29 -4.23 -2.50
CA ILE A 226 11.20 -5.18 -3.16
C ILE A 226 11.40 -6.44 -2.32
N ARG A 227 11.61 -6.30 -1.00
CA ARG A 227 11.72 -7.42 -0.05
C ARG A 227 10.47 -8.30 -0.10
N PHE A 228 9.30 -7.70 -0.23
CA PHE A 228 8.03 -8.40 -0.31
C PHE A 228 7.85 -9.16 -1.62
N ILE A 229 8.24 -8.57 -2.76
CA ILE A 229 8.01 -9.12 -4.10
C ILE A 229 9.07 -10.13 -4.50
N LYS A 230 10.35 -9.96 -4.11
CA LYS A 230 11.44 -10.90 -4.46
C LYS A 230 11.14 -12.38 -4.21
N PRO A 231 10.62 -12.81 -3.04
CA PRO A 231 10.27 -14.22 -2.82
C PRO A 231 9.01 -14.67 -3.58
N ARG A 232 8.36 -13.76 -4.32
CA ARG A 232 7.11 -13.94 -5.07
C ARG A 232 7.27 -13.62 -6.56
N ILE A 233 8.49 -13.66 -7.11
CA ILE A 233 8.73 -13.47 -8.55
C ILE A 233 7.90 -14.50 -9.35
N GLY A 234 7.31 -14.06 -10.46
CA GLY A 234 6.38 -14.86 -11.27
C GLY A 234 4.95 -14.93 -10.73
N LYS A 235 4.66 -14.38 -9.54
CA LYS A 235 3.28 -14.22 -9.05
C LYS A 235 2.74 -12.86 -9.48
N SER A 236 1.52 -12.83 -10.00
CA SER A 236 0.89 -11.57 -10.41
C SER A 236 0.53 -10.68 -9.22
N GLY A 237 0.79 -9.38 -9.36
CA GLY A 237 0.52 -8.39 -8.31
C GLY A 237 0.14 -7.01 -8.82
N ILE A 238 -0.49 -6.23 -7.95
CA ILE A 238 -0.89 -4.84 -8.23
C ILE A 238 -0.33 -3.94 -7.13
N ILE A 239 0.27 -2.80 -7.51
CA ILE A 239 0.72 -1.77 -6.57
C ILE A 239 -0.05 -0.48 -6.84
N TYR A 240 -0.79 0.00 -5.86
CA TYR A 240 -1.54 1.25 -5.92
C TYR A 240 -0.73 2.42 -5.36
N CYS A 241 -0.61 3.49 -6.15
CA CYS A 241 0.01 4.76 -5.77
C CYS A 241 -0.96 5.94 -6.05
N LEU A 242 -0.81 7.01 -5.28
CA LEU A 242 -1.69 8.19 -5.36
C LEU A 242 -1.43 9.04 -6.63
N SER A 243 -0.17 9.12 -7.09
CA SER A 243 0.24 10.00 -8.19
C SER A 243 0.84 9.25 -9.37
N ARG A 244 0.66 9.81 -10.58
CA ARG A 244 1.22 9.27 -11.84
C ARG A 244 2.74 9.19 -11.77
N LYS A 245 3.39 10.24 -11.25
CA LYS A 245 4.83 10.29 -11.05
C LYS A 245 5.32 9.12 -10.18
N LYS A 246 4.65 8.86 -9.05
CA LYS A 246 5.02 7.74 -8.17
C LYS A 246 4.82 6.38 -8.84
N VAL A 247 3.77 6.23 -9.66
CA VAL A 247 3.56 5.01 -10.46
C VAL A 247 4.74 4.73 -11.38
N GLU A 248 5.21 5.74 -12.13
CA GLU A 248 6.37 5.60 -13.01
C GLU A 248 7.65 5.30 -12.23
N GLU A 249 7.89 6.03 -11.13
CA GLU A 249 9.06 5.84 -10.26
C GLU A 249 9.14 4.41 -9.69
N ILE A 250 8.04 3.88 -9.13
CA ILE A 250 8.01 2.54 -8.55
C ILE A 250 8.11 1.47 -9.64
N ALA A 251 7.46 1.64 -10.80
CA ALA A 251 7.61 0.70 -11.92
C ALA A 251 9.07 0.61 -12.40
N GLN A 252 9.73 1.76 -12.57
CA GLN A 252 11.13 1.79 -12.96
C GLN A 252 12.04 1.14 -11.90
N LEU A 253 11.78 1.43 -10.62
CA LEU A 253 12.52 0.83 -9.52
C LEU A 253 12.45 -0.71 -9.54
N LEU A 254 11.25 -1.26 -9.74
CA LEU A 254 11.03 -2.70 -9.84
C LEU A 254 11.77 -3.30 -11.05
N GLN A 255 11.67 -2.66 -12.22
CA GLN A 255 12.36 -3.09 -13.44
C GLN A 255 13.88 -3.17 -13.25
N VAL A 256 14.49 -2.14 -12.64
CA VAL A 256 15.94 -2.11 -12.36
C VAL A 256 16.35 -3.22 -11.39
N ASN A 257 15.43 -3.66 -10.53
CA ASN A 257 15.62 -4.78 -9.60
C ASN A 257 15.22 -6.15 -10.16
N GLY A 258 15.02 -6.25 -11.48
CA GLY A 258 14.75 -7.52 -12.18
C GLY A 258 13.32 -8.03 -12.03
N ILE A 259 12.39 -7.18 -11.60
CA ILE A 259 10.97 -7.52 -11.46
C ILE A 259 10.22 -7.04 -12.71
N SER A 260 9.52 -7.96 -13.38
CA SER A 260 8.70 -7.63 -14.56
C SER A 260 7.52 -6.76 -14.14
N SER A 261 7.59 -5.46 -14.43
CA SER A 261 6.54 -4.52 -14.04
C SER A 261 6.23 -3.46 -15.08
N LEU A 262 5.00 -2.97 -15.11
CA LEU A 262 4.53 -1.92 -16.03
C LEU A 262 3.72 -0.84 -15.27
N PRO A 263 3.86 0.45 -15.64
CA PRO A 263 3.04 1.52 -15.09
C PRO A 263 1.66 1.56 -15.75
N TYR A 264 0.62 1.94 -15.00
CA TYR A 264 -0.72 2.17 -15.53
C TYR A 264 -1.40 3.38 -14.87
N HIS A 265 -1.69 4.41 -15.66
CA HIS A 265 -2.47 5.56 -15.18
C HIS A 265 -3.13 6.32 -16.34
N ALA A 266 -4.09 7.18 -16.02
CA ALA A 266 -4.84 7.97 -16.99
C ALA A 266 -4.00 8.96 -17.83
N GLY A 267 -2.75 9.23 -17.44
CA GLY A 267 -1.82 10.03 -18.26
C GLY A 267 -1.18 9.28 -19.44
N LEU A 268 -1.27 7.95 -19.48
CA LEU A 268 -0.79 7.17 -20.63
C LEU A 268 -1.79 7.27 -21.78
N ASP A 269 -1.29 7.19 -23.02
CA ASP A 269 -2.17 7.16 -24.19
C ASP A 269 -3.04 5.88 -24.19
N PRO A 270 -4.23 5.90 -24.82
CA PRO A 270 -5.17 4.78 -24.78
C PRO A 270 -4.60 3.45 -25.31
N ASN A 271 -3.72 3.49 -26.32
CA ASN A 271 -3.15 2.28 -26.92
C ASN A 271 -2.13 1.64 -25.98
N THR A 272 -1.25 2.44 -25.37
CA THR A 272 -0.31 1.96 -24.36
C THR A 272 -1.02 1.39 -23.14
N ARG A 273 -2.10 2.03 -22.68
CA ARG A 273 -2.93 1.51 -21.57
C ARG A 273 -3.54 0.15 -21.89
N ALA A 274 -4.13 0.01 -23.08
CA ALA A 274 -4.68 -1.27 -23.53
C ALA A 274 -3.59 -2.34 -23.59
N LYS A 275 -2.43 -2.01 -24.20
CA LYS A 275 -1.29 -2.91 -24.28
C LYS A 275 -0.79 -3.37 -22.91
N HIS A 276 -0.59 -2.47 -21.94
CA HIS A 276 -0.13 -2.84 -20.60
C HIS A 276 -1.15 -3.72 -19.86
N GLN A 277 -2.44 -3.45 -20.03
CA GLN A 277 -3.49 -4.30 -19.50
C GLN A 277 -3.44 -5.71 -20.12
N ASP A 278 -3.32 -5.81 -21.44
CA ASP A 278 -3.23 -7.10 -22.15
C ASP A 278 -1.98 -7.87 -21.73
N MET A 279 -0.83 -7.21 -21.62
CA MET A 279 0.42 -7.82 -21.15
C MET A 279 0.27 -8.40 -19.74
N PHE A 280 -0.44 -7.72 -18.84
CA PHE A 280 -0.70 -8.23 -17.49
C PHE A 280 -1.69 -9.41 -17.49
N LEU A 281 -2.75 -9.33 -18.30
CA LEU A 281 -3.74 -10.41 -18.42
C LEU A 281 -3.14 -11.67 -19.05
N MET A 282 -2.21 -11.50 -20.01
CA MET A 282 -1.52 -12.58 -20.71
C MET A 282 -0.21 -13.03 -20.02
N GLU A 283 0.01 -12.64 -18.77
CA GLU A 283 1.17 -13.05 -17.96
C GLU A 283 2.54 -12.68 -18.55
N GLN A 284 2.58 -11.64 -19.38
CA GLN A 284 3.82 -11.06 -19.91
C GLN A 284 4.43 -10.04 -18.95
N ALA A 285 3.63 -9.51 -18.02
CA ALA A 285 4.07 -8.66 -16.92
C ALA A 285 3.55 -9.21 -15.59
N ASP A 286 4.45 -9.37 -14.61
CA ASP A 286 4.09 -9.90 -13.29
C ASP A 286 3.37 -8.84 -12.44
N VAL A 287 3.85 -7.60 -12.49
CA VAL A 287 3.38 -6.53 -11.60
C VAL A 287 2.86 -5.33 -12.38
N ILE A 288 1.66 -4.87 -12.05
CA ILE A 288 1.18 -3.57 -12.51
C ILE A 288 1.28 -2.57 -11.37
N VAL A 289 2.01 -1.47 -11.60
CA VAL A 289 2.02 -0.31 -10.71
C VAL A 289 1.02 0.69 -11.26
N ALA A 290 0.07 1.17 -10.47
CA ALA A 290 -1.03 1.94 -10.98
C ALA A 290 -1.63 2.96 -10.03
N THR A 291 -2.34 3.94 -10.58
CA THR A 291 -3.34 4.69 -9.82
C THR A 291 -4.66 3.94 -9.77
N ILE A 292 -5.65 4.48 -9.06
CA ILE A 292 -7.04 3.95 -9.01
C ILE A 292 -7.67 3.75 -10.40
N ALA A 293 -7.10 4.34 -11.46
CA ALA A 293 -7.53 4.12 -12.84
C ALA A 293 -7.37 2.65 -13.29
N PHE A 294 -6.45 1.90 -12.68
CA PHE A 294 -6.31 0.46 -12.92
C PHE A 294 -7.17 -0.31 -11.94
N GLY A 295 -8.34 -0.74 -12.37
CA GLY A 295 -9.13 -1.59 -11.50
C GLY A 295 -10.50 -1.91 -12.03
N MET A 296 -11.37 -0.93 -12.13
CA MET A 296 -12.75 -1.19 -12.53
C MET A 296 -12.77 -1.87 -13.93
N GLY A 297 -13.23 -3.12 -14.00
CA GLY A 297 -13.24 -3.92 -15.23
C GLY A 297 -12.12 -4.94 -15.42
N ILE A 298 -11.13 -5.00 -14.53
CA ILE A 298 -10.09 -6.04 -14.57
C ILE A 298 -10.54 -7.27 -13.78
N ASP A 299 -10.45 -8.43 -14.43
CA ASP A 299 -10.82 -9.73 -13.88
C ASP A 299 -9.74 -10.78 -14.15
N LYS A 300 -8.54 -10.57 -13.58
CA LYS A 300 -7.50 -11.60 -13.49
C LYS A 300 -7.72 -12.41 -12.21
N PRO A 301 -8.02 -13.73 -12.29
CA PRO A 301 -8.44 -14.51 -11.12
C PRO A 301 -7.30 -14.75 -10.12
N ASP A 302 -6.07 -14.77 -10.60
CA ASP A 302 -4.87 -15.29 -9.94
C ASP A 302 -3.91 -14.20 -9.41
N VAL A 303 -4.41 -12.99 -9.16
CA VAL A 303 -3.61 -11.94 -8.49
C VAL A 303 -3.29 -12.37 -7.06
N ARG A 304 -2.00 -12.48 -6.72
CA ARG A 304 -1.53 -13.02 -5.43
C ARG A 304 -1.24 -11.96 -4.39
N PHE A 305 -1.02 -10.71 -4.80
CA PHE A 305 -0.84 -9.62 -3.86
C PHE A 305 -1.34 -8.28 -4.39
N VAL A 306 -1.81 -7.44 -3.48
CA VAL A 306 -2.15 -6.05 -3.72
C VAL A 306 -1.41 -5.22 -2.68
N ILE A 307 -0.61 -4.27 -3.15
CA ILE A 307 0.17 -3.36 -2.29
C ILE A 307 -0.40 -1.95 -2.43
N HIS A 308 -0.71 -1.30 -1.32
CA HIS A 308 -1.01 0.12 -1.27
C HIS A 308 0.23 0.87 -0.81
N HIS A 309 0.94 1.51 -1.74
CA HIS A 309 2.04 2.42 -1.41
C HIS A 309 1.52 3.66 -0.67
N ASP A 310 0.36 4.15 -1.11
CA ASP A 310 -0.38 5.23 -0.46
C ASP A 310 -1.74 4.67 -0.06
N ILE A 311 -2.18 5.00 1.16
CA ILE A 311 -3.49 4.59 1.67
C ILE A 311 -4.61 5.27 0.85
N PRO A 312 -5.70 4.55 0.53
CA PRO A 312 -6.78 5.09 -0.29
C PRO A 312 -7.69 6.06 0.47
N LYS A 313 -8.50 6.81 -0.28
CA LYS A 313 -9.42 7.84 0.25
C LYS A 313 -10.60 7.31 1.08
N SER A 314 -10.88 6.01 1.03
CA SER A 314 -11.98 5.38 1.75
C SER A 314 -11.79 3.87 1.91
N LEU A 315 -12.47 3.26 2.89
CA LEU A 315 -12.44 1.82 3.09
C LEU A 315 -13.17 1.02 2.00
N GLU A 316 -14.16 1.62 1.32
CA GLU A 316 -14.75 1.01 0.13
C GLU A 316 -13.72 0.86 -0.98
N SER A 317 -12.95 1.93 -1.24
CA SER A 317 -11.89 1.90 -2.26
C SER A 317 -10.85 0.84 -1.90
N TYR A 318 -10.38 0.85 -0.64
CA TYR A 318 -9.47 -0.16 -0.12
C TYR A 318 -10.01 -1.59 -0.29
N TYR A 319 -11.26 -1.84 0.08
CA TYR A 319 -11.89 -3.15 0.00
C TYR A 319 -12.07 -3.63 -1.44
N GLN A 320 -12.45 -2.73 -2.37
CA GLN A 320 -12.56 -3.09 -3.79
C GLN A 320 -11.20 -3.39 -4.41
N GLU A 321 -10.18 -2.60 -4.09
CA GLU A 321 -8.82 -2.73 -4.60
C GLU A 321 -8.15 -4.00 -4.08
N THR A 322 -8.23 -4.26 -2.77
CA THR A 322 -7.73 -5.50 -2.16
C THR A 322 -8.52 -6.73 -2.62
N GLY A 323 -9.82 -6.60 -2.86
CA GLY A 323 -10.69 -7.65 -3.38
C GLY A 323 -10.36 -8.15 -4.79
N ARG A 324 -9.36 -7.55 -5.46
CA ARG A 324 -8.76 -8.02 -6.71
C ARG A 324 -7.85 -9.22 -6.52
N ALA A 325 -7.21 -9.34 -5.35
CA ALA A 325 -6.41 -10.50 -5.02
C ALA A 325 -7.30 -11.75 -4.85
N GLY A 326 -6.75 -12.92 -5.18
CA GLY A 326 -7.31 -14.24 -4.86
C GLY A 326 -8.77 -14.44 -5.26
N ARG A 327 -9.16 -14.06 -6.48
CA ARG A 327 -10.53 -14.25 -6.98
C ARG A 327 -10.85 -15.70 -7.31
N ASP A 328 -9.83 -16.48 -7.64
CA ASP A 328 -9.87 -17.95 -7.72
C ASP A 328 -10.06 -18.65 -6.35
N GLY A 329 -10.04 -17.90 -5.24
CA GLY A 329 -10.09 -18.44 -3.89
C GLY A 329 -8.72 -18.87 -3.33
N GLY A 330 -7.65 -18.75 -4.12
CA GLY A 330 -6.27 -18.95 -3.66
C GLY A 330 -5.77 -17.83 -2.76
N GLU A 331 -4.52 -17.93 -2.31
CA GLU A 331 -3.89 -16.93 -1.43
C GLU A 331 -3.88 -15.54 -2.08
N GLY A 332 -4.21 -14.52 -1.27
CA GLY A 332 -4.03 -13.12 -1.61
C GLY A 332 -3.46 -12.33 -0.43
N HIS A 333 -2.34 -11.62 -0.62
CA HIS A 333 -1.74 -10.77 0.42
C HIS A 333 -2.00 -9.29 0.12
N CYS A 334 -2.71 -8.63 1.03
CA CYS A 334 -3.07 -7.22 0.96
C CYS A 334 -2.20 -6.41 1.93
N LEU A 335 -1.13 -5.80 1.41
CA LEU A 335 -0.16 -5.03 2.18
C LEU A 335 -0.41 -3.53 1.97
N ALA A 336 -0.64 -2.77 3.03
CA ALA A 336 -0.75 -1.31 2.95
C ALA A 336 0.36 -0.62 3.74
N PHE A 337 0.96 0.41 3.15
CA PHE A 337 1.87 1.31 3.85
C PHE A 337 1.11 2.54 4.30
N TYR A 338 1.22 2.89 5.57
CA TYR A 338 0.50 4.01 6.18
C TYR A 338 1.44 5.02 6.82
N SER A 339 1.21 6.30 6.51
CA SER A 339 1.64 7.44 7.31
C SER A 339 0.54 8.49 7.35
N TYR A 340 0.50 9.27 8.43
CA TYR A 340 -0.50 10.33 8.58
C TYR A 340 -0.35 11.42 7.49
N LYS A 341 0.87 11.64 6.97
CA LYS A 341 1.15 12.56 5.85
C LYS A 341 0.35 12.22 4.57
N ASP A 342 0.01 10.96 4.35
CA ASP A 342 -0.85 10.59 3.22
C ASP A 342 -2.29 11.08 3.41
N ILE A 343 -2.77 11.07 4.66
CA ILE A 343 -4.09 11.61 5.01
C ILE A 343 -4.13 13.11 4.81
N GLU A 344 -3.11 13.85 5.24
CA GLU A 344 -3.00 15.30 5.02
C GLU A 344 -3.03 15.66 3.53
N LYS A 345 -2.37 14.88 2.67
CA LYS A 345 -2.45 15.07 1.20
C LYS A 345 -3.87 14.86 0.69
N LEU A 346 -4.58 13.85 1.18
CA LEU A 346 -5.95 13.55 0.79
C LEU A 346 -6.93 14.61 1.31
N GLU A 347 -6.75 15.12 2.53
CA GLU A 347 -7.51 16.25 3.07
C GLU A 347 -7.32 17.51 2.22
N ASN A 348 -6.09 17.77 1.79
CA ASN A 348 -5.81 18.89 0.88
C ASN A 348 -6.55 18.77 -0.47
N PHE A 349 -6.77 17.56 -0.98
CA PHE A 349 -7.58 17.33 -2.19
C PHE A 349 -9.07 17.60 -1.99
N LEU A 350 -9.54 17.74 -0.75
CA LEU A 350 -10.91 18.14 -0.47
C LEU A 350 -11.09 19.66 -0.53
N HIS A 351 -10.02 20.46 -0.35
CA HIS A 351 -10.13 21.91 -0.41
C HIS A 351 -10.64 22.39 -1.78
N GLY A 352 -11.59 23.32 -1.75
CA GLY A 352 -12.22 23.88 -2.97
C GLY A 352 -13.46 23.11 -3.46
N LYS A 353 -13.78 21.94 -2.89
CA LYS A 353 -15.03 21.21 -3.17
C LYS A 353 -16.22 21.82 -2.40
N PRO A 354 -17.48 21.50 -2.77
CA PRO A 354 -18.65 21.90 -1.97
C PRO A 354 -18.54 21.41 -0.52
N LEU A 355 -19.03 22.20 0.45
CA LEU A 355 -18.92 21.90 1.89
C LEU A 355 -19.42 20.49 2.24
N ALA A 356 -20.56 20.09 1.69
CA ALA A 356 -21.10 18.74 1.91
C ALA A 356 -20.12 17.64 1.46
N GLU A 357 -19.47 17.79 0.30
CA GLU A 357 -18.49 16.82 -0.19
C GLU A 357 -17.21 16.80 0.67
N GLN A 358 -16.78 17.96 1.17
CA GLN A 358 -15.64 18.05 2.09
C GLN A 358 -15.92 17.32 3.40
N GLU A 359 -17.09 17.53 4.00
CA GLU A 359 -17.49 16.88 5.25
C GLU A 359 -17.55 15.35 5.10
N ILE A 360 -18.14 14.86 4.00
CA ILE A 360 -18.19 13.43 3.67
C ILE A 360 -16.78 12.88 3.47
N GLY A 361 -15.95 13.58 2.69
CA GLY A 361 -14.58 13.17 2.39
C GLY A 361 -13.73 13.05 3.67
N GLN A 362 -13.78 14.06 4.55
CA GLN A 362 -13.05 14.03 5.81
C GLN A 362 -13.46 12.84 6.67
N GLN A 363 -14.75 12.52 6.69
CA GLN A 363 -15.26 11.38 7.46
C GLN A 363 -14.74 10.05 6.91
N LEU A 364 -14.79 9.84 5.60
CA LEU A 364 -14.23 8.63 4.97
C LEU A 364 -12.74 8.47 5.27
N LEU A 365 -11.98 9.57 5.30
CA LEU A 365 -10.56 9.55 5.68
C LEU A 365 -10.36 9.16 7.15
N GLN A 366 -11.22 9.61 8.05
CA GLN A 366 -11.15 9.22 9.47
C GLN A 366 -11.41 7.72 9.68
N GLU A 367 -12.27 7.09 8.87
CA GLU A 367 -12.46 5.62 8.90
C GLU A 367 -11.22 4.88 8.43
N VAL A 368 -10.51 5.45 7.45
CA VAL A 368 -9.26 4.89 6.94
C VAL A 368 -8.13 5.02 7.97
N VAL A 369 -8.03 6.17 8.66
CA VAL A 369 -7.12 6.35 9.81
C VAL A 369 -7.44 5.31 10.88
N ALA A 370 -8.71 5.21 11.27
CA ALA A 370 -9.18 4.25 12.26
C ALA A 370 -8.80 2.80 11.88
N TYR A 371 -9.01 2.40 10.63
CA TYR A 371 -8.60 1.09 10.14
C TYR A 371 -7.10 0.89 10.14
N SER A 372 -6.30 1.92 9.85
CA SER A 372 -4.84 1.82 9.73
C SER A 372 -4.17 1.70 11.11
N GLU A 373 -4.64 2.47 12.08
CA GLU A 373 -4.09 2.55 13.45
C GLU A 373 -4.61 1.46 14.38
N THR A 374 -5.75 0.84 14.06
CA THR A 374 -6.36 -0.14 14.96
C THR A 374 -5.45 -1.34 15.22
N SER A 375 -5.52 -1.83 16.45
CA SER A 375 -4.96 -3.13 16.86
C SER A 375 -6.02 -4.23 16.99
N ILE A 376 -7.28 -3.92 16.65
CA ILE A 376 -8.35 -4.93 16.50
C ILE A 376 -8.06 -5.76 15.24
N ASN A 377 -8.55 -7.00 15.20
CA ASN A 377 -8.55 -7.80 13.98
C ASN A 377 -9.05 -6.98 12.76
N ARG A 378 -8.19 -6.84 11.74
CA ARG A 378 -8.45 -6.00 10.54
C ARG A 378 -9.75 -6.41 9.84
N ARG A 379 -10.01 -7.71 9.75
CA ARG A 379 -11.19 -8.27 9.10
C ARG A 379 -12.46 -7.93 9.88
N LYS A 380 -12.45 -8.07 11.21
CA LYS A 380 -13.57 -7.66 12.07
C LYS A 380 -13.89 -6.18 11.87
N PHE A 381 -12.87 -5.33 11.80
CA PHE A 381 -13.05 -3.90 11.53
C PHE A 381 -13.71 -3.65 10.16
N LEU A 382 -13.18 -4.26 9.09
CA LEU A 382 -13.71 -4.11 7.73
C LEU A 382 -15.15 -4.63 7.61
N LEU A 383 -15.45 -5.79 8.19
CA LEU A 383 -16.80 -6.36 8.15
C LEU A 383 -17.79 -5.50 8.95
N HIS A 384 -17.37 -5.02 10.13
CA HIS A 384 -18.18 -4.10 10.92
C HIS A 384 -18.49 -2.81 10.14
N TYR A 385 -17.52 -2.25 9.41
CA TYR A 385 -17.71 -1.09 8.55
C TYR A 385 -18.84 -1.30 7.51
N PHE A 386 -18.93 -2.49 6.92
CA PHE A 386 -20.00 -2.88 5.99
C PHE A 386 -21.28 -3.39 6.69
N GLY A 387 -21.37 -3.26 8.02
CA GLY A 387 -22.52 -3.68 8.82
C GLY A 387 -22.67 -5.21 8.90
N GLU A 388 -21.56 -5.93 9.02
CA GLU A 388 -21.49 -7.37 9.25
C GLU A 388 -20.73 -7.65 10.56
N GLU A 389 -21.27 -8.53 11.40
CA GLU A 389 -20.57 -9.01 12.60
C GLU A 389 -19.64 -10.17 12.24
N PHE A 390 -18.50 -10.27 12.93
CA PHE A 390 -17.49 -11.30 12.66
C PHE A 390 -16.89 -11.84 13.95
N ASP A 391 -16.77 -13.17 14.02
CA ASP A 391 -16.04 -13.89 15.06
C ASP A 391 -14.54 -13.86 14.76
N GLU A 392 -13.79 -13.07 15.54
CA GLU A 392 -12.34 -12.91 15.38
C GLU A 392 -11.51 -14.08 15.90
N GLU A 393 -12.13 -15.08 16.53
CA GLU A 393 -11.45 -16.27 17.05
C GLU A 393 -11.68 -17.48 16.15
N ASN A 394 -12.95 -17.81 15.86
CA ASN A 394 -13.34 -19.01 15.12
C ASN A 394 -13.81 -18.73 13.69
N GLY A 395 -13.97 -17.47 13.31
CA GLY A 395 -14.43 -17.09 11.98
C GLY A 395 -13.46 -17.51 10.88
N PRO A 396 -13.97 -17.84 9.67
CA PRO A 396 -13.10 -18.22 8.55
C PRO A 396 -12.19 -17.04 8.17
N GLY A 397 -10.87 -17.27 8.23
CA GLY A 397 -9.86 -16.23 8.02
C GLY A 397 -9.60 -15.33 9.25
N ALA A 398 -10.04 -15.73 10.45
CA ALA A 398 -9.77 -15.02 11.70
C ALA A 398 -8.28 -14.71 11.90
N LYS A 399 -7.40 -15.69 11.63
CA LYS A 399 -5.94 -15.53 11.74
C LYS A 399 -5.27 -14.87 10.53
N MET A 400 -6.04 -14.43 9.53
CA MET A 400 -5.51 -13.90 8.27
C MET A 400 -5.34 -12.36 8.32
N CYS A 401 -4.71 -11.86 9.37
CA CYS A 401 -4.25 -10.46 9.44
C CYS A 401 -3.08 -10.27 10.40
N ASP A 402 -2.35 -9.18 10.21
CA ASP A 402 -1.23 -8.73 11.05
C ASP A 402 -1.56 -8.68 12.55
N ASN A 403 -2.69 -8.08 12.92
CA ASN A 403 -3.10 -7.90 14.31
C ASN A 403 -3.47 -9.22 15.01
N SER A 404 -3.87 -10.25 14.26
CA SER A 404 -4.12 -11.59 14.81
C SER A 404 -2.85 -12.44 14.91
N GLN A 405 -1.89 -12.21 14.03
CA GLN A 405 -0.58 -12.90 14.07
C GLN A 405 0.35 -12.29 15.11
N ASN A 406 0.23 -10.97 15.34
CA ASN A 406 1.05 -10.20 16.28
C ASN A 406 0.14 -9.40 17.24
N PRO A 407 -0.57 -10.08 18.15
CA PRO A 407 -1.50 -9.42 19.06
C PRO A 407 -0.75 -8.44 19.98
N LYS A 408 -1.24 -7.20 20.06
CA LYS A 408 -0.71 -6.17 20.95
C LYS A 408 -1.12 -6.40 22.39
N GLU A 409 -0.40 -5.72 23.29
CA GLU A 409 -0.72 -5.68 24.71
C GLU A 409 -2.17 -5.23 24.94
N LYS A 410 -2.85 -5.92 25.85
CA LYS A 410 -4.22 -5.63 26.25
C LYS A 410 -4.23 -5.03 27.65
N ILE A 411 -5.01 -3.98 27.84
CA ILE A 411 -5.22 -3.34 29.14
C ILE A 411 -6.67 -3.55 29.62
N GLU A 412 -6.89 -3.56 30.93
CA GLU A 412 -8.25 -3.60 31.48
C GLU A 412 -9.00 -2.33 31.09
N GLY A 413 -10.09 -2.51 30.35
CA GLY A 413 -10.84 -1.43 29.71
C GLY A 413 -12.11 -1.00 30.42
N LYS A 414 -12.57 -1.76 31.43
CA LYS A 414 -13.88 -1.58 32.07
C LYS A 414 -14.20 -0.12 32.42
N GLU A 415 -13.31 0.55 33.13
CA GLU A 415 -13.53 1.94 33.59
C GLU A 415 -13.47 2.95 32.44
N PHE A 416 -12.57 2.75 31.47
CA PHE A 416 -12.47 3.60 30.28
C PHE A 416 -13.73 3.48 29.40
N ILE A 417 -14.22 2.27 29.18
CA ILE A 417 -15.43 1.99 28.41
C ILE A 417 -16.64 2.62 29.10
N LYS A 418 -16.76 2.43 30.42
CA LYS A 418 -17.82 3.02 31.21
C LYS A 418 -17.82 4.55 31.08
N LEU A 419 -16.66 5.19 31.27
CA LEU A 419 -16.54 6.65 31.17
C LEU A 419 -16.88 7.17 29.75
N ALA A 420 -16.45 6.45 28.71
CA ALA A 420 -16.78 6.76 27.32
C ALA A 420 -18.29 6.65 27.03
N LEU A 421 -18.96 5.62 27.57
CA LEU A 421 -20.41 5.44 27.42
C LEU A 421 -21.21 6.50 28.18
N GLU A 422 -20.79 6.82 29.41
CA GLU A 422 -21.43 7.84 30.23
C GLU A 422 -21.35 9.23 29.58
N VAL A 423 -20.18 9.61 29.04
CA VAL A 423 -20.05 10.92 28.36
C VAL A 423 -20.93 10.99 27.12
N VAL A 424 -21.00 9.93 26.29
CA VAL A 424 -21.88 9.90 25.10
C VAL A 424 -23.34 10.04 25.50
N LYS A 425 -23.76 9.35 26.56
CA LYS A 425 -25.13 9.40 27.09
C LYS A 425 -25.47 10.77 27.67
N SER A 426 -24.52 11.46 28.30
CA SER A 426 -24.73 12.76 28.93
C SER A 426 -25.15 13.88 27.97
N VAL A 427 -24.70 13.80 26.71
CA VAL A 427 -24.99 14.81 25.66
C VAL A 427 -26.04 14.30 24.65
N ASN A 428 -26.78 13.24 25.02
CA ASN A 428 -27.75 12.53 24.17
C ASN A 428 -27.18 12.16 22.79
N GLY A 429 -25.87 11.86 22.72
CA GLY A 429 -25.26 11.33 21.52
C GLY A 429 -25.20 12.25 20.29
N LYS A 430 -25.36 13.57 20.44
CA LYS A 430 -25.46 14.51 19.30
C LYS A 430 -24.15 15.00 18.70
N HIS A 431 -23.01 14.47 19.15
CA HIS A 431 -21.69 14.95 18.77
C HIS A 431 -20.80 13.83 18.22
N LYS A 432 -19.71 14.21 17.55
CA LYS A 432 -18.72 13.29 16.98
C LYS A 432 -17.70 12.84 18.03
N VAL A 433 -16.97 11.76 17.76
CA VAL A 433 -15.91 11.20 18.63
C VAL A 433 -14.98 12.28 19.19
N LYS A 434 -14.49 13.17 18.33
CA LYS A 434 -13.56 14.25 18.68
C LYS A 434 -14.09 15.15 19.81
N TYR A 435 -15.37 15.49 19.79
CA TYR A 435 -15.99 16.30 20.84
C TYR A 435 -15.99 15.57 22.19
N PHE A 436 -16.33 14.29 22.21
CA PHE A 436 -16.30 13.50 23.44
C PHE A 436 -14.88 13.28 23.96
N ALA A 437 -13.91 13.05 23.06
CA ALA A 437 -12.50 13.00 23.44
C ALA A 437 -12.04 14.32 24.08
N TYR A 438 -12.43 15.48 23.51
CA TYR A 438 -12.12 16.79 24.08
C TYR A 438 -12.76 17.05 25.44
N ILE A 439 -13.98 16.58 25.68
CA ILE A 439 -14.58 16.61 27.02
C ILE A 439 -13.69 15.81 27.97
N LEU A 440 -13.37 14.55 27.63
CA LEU A 440 -12.62 13.67 28.54
C LEU A 440 -11.20 14.19 28.84
N THR A 441 -10.50 14.75 27.85
CA THR A 441 -9.15 15.31 28.03
C THR A 441 -9.14 16.77 28.51
N GLY A 442 -10.31 17.39 28.72
CA GLY A 442 -10.40 18.78 29.19
C GLY A 442 -9.95 19.84 28.17
N LYS A 443 -9.97 19.55 26.87
CA LYS A 443 -9.57 20.52 25.82
C LYS A 443 -10.66 21.57 25.60
N LYS A 444 -10.31 22.85 25.77
CA LYS A 444 -11.23 23.97 25.55
C LYS A 444 -11.15 24.48 24.11
N THR A 445 -12.09 24.05 23.28
CA THR A 445 -12.27 24.58 21.91
C THR A 445 -13.48 25.49 21.82
N ALA A 446 -13.63 26.22 20.71
CA ALA A 446 -14.83 27.03 20.46
C ALA A 446 -16.11 26.17 20.49
N GLU A 447 -16.08 25.00 19.83
CA GLU A 447 -17.19 24.04 19.83
C GLU A 447 -17.57 23.58 21.25
N ILE A 448 -16.58 23.22 22.07
CA ILE A 448 -16.82 22.80 23.46
C ILE A 448 -17.52 23.90 24.26
N LYS A 449 -17.07 25.16 24.16
CA LYS A 449 -17.72 26.28 24.83
C LYS A 449 -19.12 26.56 24.31
N THR A 450 -19.33 26.53 22.99
CA THR A 450 -20.64 26.78 22.38
C THR A 450 -21.69 25.78 22.85
N TYR A 451 -21.31 24.51 22.99
CA TYR A 451 -22.20 23.46 23.46
C TYR A 451 -22.10 23.19 24.97
N LYS A 452 -21.42 24.06 25.73
CA LYS A 452 -21.23 23.95 27.18
C LYS A 452 -20.63 22.61 27.63
N GLY A 453 -19.77 22.03 26.79
CA GLY A 453 -19.05 20.80 27.11
C GLY A 453 -18.07 20.98 28.26
N ASP A 454 -17.62 22.21 28.51
CA ASP A 454 -16.80 22.60 29.66
C ASP A 454 -17.58 22.67 30.99
N GLU A 455 -18.91 22.69 30.94
CA GLU A 455 -19.79 22.54 32.10
C GLU A 455 -20.18 21.07 32.36
N SER A 456 -19.80 20.15 31.47
CA SER A 456 -20.12 18.72 31.60
C SER A 456 -19.48 18.12 32.85
N PRO A 457 -20.19 17.26 33.62
CA PRO A 457 -19.60 16.55 34.74
C PRO A 457 -18.51 15.55 34.31
N PHE A 458 -18.32 15.34 33.01
CA PHE A 458 -17.26 14.49 32.44
C PHE A 458 -16.05 15.28 31.94
N PHE A 459 -16.11 16.61 32.00
CA PHE A 459 -15.01 17.45 31.55
C PHE A 459 -13.74 17.17 32.35
N ASN A 460 -12.65 16.87 31.65
CA ASN A 460 -11.34 16.54 32.21
C ASN A 460 -11.32 15.29 33.11
N LYS A 461 -12.30 14.38 33.03
CA LYS A 461 -12.30 13.12 33.81
C LYS A 461 -11.35 12.05 33.28
N GLY A 462 -10.89 12.17 32.04
CA GLY A 462 -9.98 11.23 31.37
C GLY A 462 -8.58 11.79 31.13
N PHE A 463 -8.16 12.82 31.88
CA PHE A 463 -6.94 13.59 31.65
C PHE A 463 -5.63 12.79 31.77
N GLU A 464 -5.67 11.63 32.42
CA GLU A 464 -4.51 10.73 32.55
C GLU A 464 -4.10 10.12 31.20
N GLN A 465 -4.99 10.15 30.21
CA GLN A 465 -4.78 9.63 28.87
C GLN A 465 -4.95 10.75 27.84
N ASP A 466 -4.24 10.64 26.73
CA ASP A 466 -4.27 11.63 25.67
C ASP A 466 -5.48 11.48 24.73
N GLU A 467 -5.57 12.39 23.76
CA GLU A 467 -6.64 12.36 22.77
C GLU A 467 -6.60 11.10 21.91
N HIS A 468 -5.39 10.61 21.56
CA HIS A 468 -5.21 9.45 20.70
C HIS A 468 -5.78 8.19 21.38
N PHE A 469 -5.48 8.00 22.66
CA PHE A 469 -6.04 6.95 23.49
C PHE A 469 -7.58 6.99 23.52
N TRP A 470 -8.19 8.15 23.76
CA TRP A 470 -9.66 8.23 23.81
C TRP A 470 -10.31 7.94 22.46
N HIS A 471 -9.70 8.37 21.36
CA HIS A 471 -10.16 7.95 20.02
C HIS A 471 -10.08 6.43 19.85
N ALA A 472 -9.00 5.79 20.33
CA ALA A 472 -8.85 4.33 20.33
C ALA A 472 -9.95 3.63 21.12
N VAL A 473 -10.27 4.13 22.33
CA VAL A 473 -11.35 3.59 23.17
C VAL A 473 -12.67 3.67 22.41
N PHE A 474 -13.04 4.84 21.88
CA PHE A 474 -14.28 5.04 21.13
C PHE A 474 -14.37 4.09 19.93
N ARG A 475 -13.29 3.93 19.15
CA ARG A 475 -13.22 2.97 18.04
C ARG A 475 -13.50 1.55 18.49
N GLN A 476 -12.86 1.10 19.57
CA GLN A 476 -13.02 -0.26 20.07
C GLN A 476 -14.45 -0.53 20.55
N ILE A 477 -15.07 0.43 21.25
CA ILE A 477 -16.46 0.25 21.73
C ILE A 477 -17.52 0.37 20.62
N ILE A 478 -17.21 1.06 19.51
CA ILE A 478 -18.01 1.02 18.28
C ILE A 478 -17.99 -0.41 17.71
N VAL A 479 -16.79 -0.98 17.54
CA VAL A 479 -16.62 -2.33 16.99
C VAL A 479 -17.21 -3.42 17.91
N LEU A 480 -17.16 -3.23 19.24
CA LEU A 480 -17.83 -4.10 20.22
C LEU A 480 -19.37 -3.98 20.19
N GLY A 481 -19.91 -2.98 19.48
CA GLY A 481 -21.34 -2.71 19.36
C GLY A 481 -21.97 -2.05 20.59
N LEU A 482 -21.17 -1.47 21.50
CA LEU A 482 -21.68 -0.76 22.68
C LEU A 482 -22.20 0.65 22.33
N ILE A 483 -21.59 1.27 21.32
CA ILE A 483 -22.09 2.47 20.67
C ILE A 483 -22.20 2.25 19.17
N LYS A 484 -23.07 3.00 18.51
CA LYS A 484 -23.23 3.00 17.05
C LYS A 484 -23.21 4.43 16.53
N LYS A 485 -22.73 4.60 15.30
CA LYS A 485 -22.86 5.86 14.57
C LYS A 485 -24.30 5.97 14.04
N GLU A 486 -24.93 7.13 14.17
CA GLU A 486 -26.24 7.34 13.58
C GLU A 486 -26.15 7.40 12.04
N VAL A 487 -27.08 6.72 11.37
CA VAL A 487 -27.10 6.62 9.90
C VAL A 487 -27.62 7.92 9.26
N GLU A 488 -28.48 8.67 9.95
CA GLU A 488 -29.10 9.89 9.41
C GLU A 488 -28.34 11.17 9.78
N SER A 489 -27.92 11.34 11.05
CA SER A 489 -27.06 12.45 11.47
C SER A 489 -25.60 11.98 11.54
N TYR A 490 -24.82 12.32 10.52
CA TYR A 490 -23.56 11.64 10.27
C TYR A 490 -22.52 11.84 11.39
N GLY A 491 -22.00 10.73 11.92
CA GLY A 491 -20.86 10.69 12.83
C GLY A 491 -21.21 10.96 14.29
N THR A 492 -22.48 11.21 14.58
CA THR A 492 -22.99 11.30 15.95
C THR A 492 -23.03 9.89 16.57
N LEU A 493 -22.71 9.79 17.86
CA LEU A 493 -22.61 8.51 18.55
C LEU A 493 -23.82 8.28 19.42
N MET A 494 -24.50 7.15 19.25
CA MET A 494 -25.56 6.71 20.16
C MET A 494 -25.16 5.46 20.91
N VAL A 495 -25.52 5.39 22.19
CA VAL A 495 -25.41 4.18 23.00
C VAL A 495 -26.41 3.14 22.48
N THR A 496 -25.96 1.89 22.30
CA THR A 496 -26.83 0.78 21.90
C THR A 496 -27.48 0.14 23.12
N LYS A 497 -28.45 -0.76 22.92
CA LYS A 497 -28.99 -1.57 24.02
C LYS A 497 -27.89 -2.33 24.79
N LYS A 498 -26.90 -2.86 24.06
CA LYS A 498 -25.73 -3.54 24.64
C LYS A 498 -24.85 -2.58 25.46
N GLY A 499 -24.70 -1.33 25.01
CA GLY A 499 -24.02 -0.28 25.78
C GLY A 499 -24.79 0.11 27.04
N ASP A 500 -26.11 0.18 26.99
CA ASP A 500 -26.94 0.43 28.18
C ASP A 500 -26.86 -0.73 29.17
N GLU A 501 -26.86 -1.98 28.70
CA GLU A 501 -26.61 -3.17 29.52
C GLU A 501 -25.23 -3.14 30.17
N PHE A 502 -24.19 -2.73 29.43
CA PHE A 502 -22.85 -2.53 29.98
C PHE A 502 -22.83 -1.47 31.07
N LEU A 503 -23.51 -0.34 30.89
CA LEU A 503 -23.61 0.72 31.90
C LEU A 503 -24.32 0.23 33.17
N ALA A 504 -25.36 -0.61 33.02
CA ALA A 504 -26.10 -1.18 34.15
C ALA A 504 -25.27 -2.22 34.91
N TYR A 505 -24.53 -3.07 34.18
CA TYR A 505 -23.72 -4.15 34.75
C TYR A 505 -22.31 -4.17 34.12
N PRO A 506 -21.41 -3.24 34.50
CA PRO A 506 -20.09 -3.13 33.90
C PRO A 506 -19.25 -4.40 34.11
N TYR A 507 -18.91 -5.07 33.01
CA TYR A 507 -18.08 -6.28 33.00
C TYR A 507 -16.66 -5.97 32.52
N SER A 508 -15.70 -6.84 32.87
CA SER A 508 -14.31 -6.72 32.42
C SER A 508 -14.24 -6.89 30.90
N SER A 509 -13.58 -5.95 30.23
CA SER A 509 -13.43 -5.96 28.78
C SER A 509 -12.06 -5.40 28.44
N MET A 510 -11.23 -6.23 27.83
CA MET A 510 -9.86 -5.88 27.49
C MET A 510 -9.81 -4.96 26.27
N LEU A 511 -9.15 -3.80 26.41
CA LEU A 511 -8.85 -2.90 25.31
C LEU A 511 -7.45 -3.20 24.77
N VAL A 512 -7.29 -3.14 23.46
CA VAL A 512 -5.99 -3.35 22.80
C VAL A 512 -5.27 -2.01 22.68
N LYS A 513 -4.00 -1.95 23.07
CA LYS A 513 -3.15 -0.77 22.88
C LYS A 513 -2.86 -0.58 21.40
N GLU A 514 -3.06 0.63 20.88
CA GLU A 514 -2.94 0.91 19.44
C GLU A 514 -1.50 0.97 18.94
N HIS A 515 -1.36 0.93 17.60
CA HIS A 515 -0.07 1.12 16.95
C HIS A 515 0.28 2.60 16.95
N ASP A 516 1.50 2.92 17.39
CA ASP A 516 2.05 4.25 17.25
C ASP A 516 2.72 4.40 15.86
N PHE A 517 2.07 5.17 14.99
CA PHE A 517 2.58 5.52 13.66
C PHE A 517 3.15 6.94 13.59
N SER A 518 3.30 7.63 14.73
CA SER A 518 3.74 9.03 14.79
C SER A 518 5.20 9.23 14.32
N ASP A 519 6.07 8.26 14.56
CA ASP A 519 7.50 8.30 14.18
C ASP A 519 7.80 7.98 12.70
N THR A 520 6.85 8.18 11.79
CA THR A 520 6.99 7.86 10.35
C THR A 520 7.62 8.97 9.52
N ASP A 521 8.52 9.78 10.10
CA ASP A 521 9.24 10.79 9.34
C ASP A 521 10.09 10.17 8.23
N ASP A 522 9.50 10.14 7.03
CA ASP A 522 10.19 10.03 5.74
C ASP A 522 11.17 11.20 5.63
N HIS A 523 12.39 11.01 6.15
CA HIS A 523 13.56 11.68 5.59
C HIS A 523 13.86 11.07 4.21
N ASP A 524 12.97 11.31 3.24
CA ASP A 524 13.32 11.33 1.82
C ASP A 524 14.05 12.65 1.53
N ILE A 525 15.21 12.79 2.17
CA ILE A 525 16.32 13.59 1.65
C ILE A 525 17.41 12.55 1.44
N ILE A 526 18.05 12.58 0.26
CA ILE A 526 19.33 11.93 0.03
C ILE A 526 20.35 12.61 0.96
N VAL A 527 20.26 12.33 2.25
CA VAL A 527 21.31 12.57 3.21
C VAL A 527 22.07 11.27 3.22
N ASN A 528 23.36 11.34 2.91
CA ASN A 528 24.32 10.36 3.39
C ASN A 528 24.31 10.39 4.93
N GLN A 529 23.24 9.91 5.55
CA GLN A 529 23.27 9.55 6.95
C GLN A 529 24.04 8.24 7.01
N LYS A 530 25.15 8.29 7.76
CA LYS A 530 25.93 7.14 8.18
C LYS A 530 25.00 5.96 8.43
N SER A 531 25.33 4.86 7.76
CA SER A 531 24.87 3.51 8.00
C SER A 531 24.25 3.36 9.40
N GLY A 532 22.91 3.30 9.44
CA GLY A 532 22.18 2.77 10.58
C GLY A 532 22.47 1.28 10.67
N GLY A 533 23.63 0.94 11.22
CA GLY A 533 23.98 -0.41 11.58
C GLY A 533 23.08 -0.89 12.71
N GLY A 534 22.75 -2.18 12.69
CA GLY A 534 22.28 -2.84 13.91
C GLY A 534 23.26 -2.56 15.05
N ALA A 535 22.75 -2.59 16.29
CA ALA A 535 23.62 -2.47 17.46
C ALA A 535 24.85 -3.37 17.29
N LEU A 536 26.04 -2.83 17.57
CA LEU A 536 27.31 -3.54 17.46
C LEU A 536 27.20 -4.89 18.21
N ASP A 537 27.41 -5.99 17.51
CA ASP A 537 27.49 -7.30 18.15
C ASP A 537 28.84 -7.41 18.86
N GLU A 538 28.87 -7.02 20.13
CA GLU A 538 30.08 -7.02 20.98
C GLU A 538 30.79 -8.39 21.02
N LYS A 539 30.02 -9.49 20.90
CA LYS A 539 30.55 -10.85 20.96
C LYS A 539 31.28 -11.18 19.66
N LEU A 540 30.66 -10.92 18.51
CA LEU A 540 31.30 -11.09 17.21
C LEU A 540 32.48 -10.12 17.03
N PHE A 541 32.37 -8.88 17.51
CA PHE A 541 33.43 -7.88 17.46
C PHE A 541 34.72 -8.37 18.12
N LYS A 542 34.60 -8.93 19.33
CA LYS A 542 35.74 -9.49 20.06
C LYS A 542 36.39 -10.65 19.31
N MET A 543 35.59 -11.55 18.74
CA MET A 543 36.06 -12.69 17.95
C MET A 543 36.81 -12.25 16.69
N LEU A 544 36.33 -11.21 15.99
CA LEU A 544 36.98 -10.67 14.79
C LEU A 544 38.29 -9.91 15.13
N LYS A 545 38.36 -9.19 16.26
CA LYS A 545 39.61 -8.56 16.71
C LYS A 545 40.69 -9.58 17.07
N GLU A 546 40.31 -10.67 17.74
CA GLU A 546 41.22 -11.79 18.04
C GLU A 546 41.73 -12.46 16.76
N LEU A 547 40.84 -12.67 15.78
CA LEU A 547 41.21 -13.21 14.47
C LEU A 547 42.19 -12.28 13.73
N ARG A 548 41.91 -10.97 13.69
CA ARG A 548 42.82 -9.97 13.10
C ARG A 548 44.21 -10.02 13.72
N LYS A 549 44.28 -10.04 15.06
CA LYS A 549 45.56 -10.10 15.79
C LYS A 549 46.35 -11.37 15.46
N SER A 550 45.67 -12.51 15.34
CA SER A 550 46.32 -13.77 14.97
C SER A 550 46.93 -13.76 13.55
N ILE A 551 46.25 -13.11 12.61
CA ILE A 551 46.71 -13.00 11.21
C ILE A 551 47.85 -11.98 11.10
N ALA A 552 47.78 -10.89 11.86
CA ALA A 552 48.82 -9.85 11.94
C ALA A 552 50.16 -10.44 12.38
N ILE A 553 50.17 -11.20 13.49
CA ILE A 553 51.37 -11.89 14.01
C ILE A 553 51.94 -12.87 12.97
N LYS A 554 51.08 -13.61 12.27
CA LYS A 554 51.50 -14.60 11.25
C LYS A 554 52.10 -13.95 10.00
N LYS A 555 51.72 -12.71 9.70
CA LYS A 555 52.15 -11.96 8.51
C LYS A 555 53.22 -10.90 8.81
N ASN A 556 53.57 -10.72 10.08
CA ASN A 556 54.52 -9.71 10.56
C ASN A 556 54.18 -8.29 10.06
N ILE A 557 52.91 -7.91 10.18
CA ILE A 557 52.39 -6.59 9.83
C ILE A 557 51.46 -6.09 10.96
N PRO A 558 51.31 -4.78 11.17
CA PRO A 558 50.40 -4.25 12.18
C PRO A 558 48.93 -4.67 11.96
N PRO A 559 48.13 -4.92 13.02
CA PRO A 559 46.76 -5.42 12.88
C PRO A 559 45.83 -4.55 12.03
N PHE A 560 45.89 -3.22 12.16
CA PHE A 560 45.01 -2.28 11.44
C PHE A 560 45.23 -2.29 9.92
N VAL A 561 46.40 -2.74 9.44
CA VAL A 561 46.69 -2.92 8.01
C VAL A 561 45.77 -3.95 7.37
N ILE A 562 45.38 -4.99 8.12
CA ILE A 562 44.47 -6.05 7.66
C ILE A 562 43.04 -5.50 7.54
N PHE A 563 42.44 -5.09 8.66
CA PHE A 563 41.15 -4.42 8.72
C PHE A 563 41.16 -3.43 9.87
N GLN A 564 40.73 -2.19 9.63
CA GLN A 564 40.63 -1.16 10.67
C GLN A 564 39.46 -1.47 11.61
N ASP A 565 39.47 -0.90 12.82
CA ASP A 565 38.38 -1.10 13.79
C ASP A 565 37.00 -0.77 13.19
N PRO A 566 36.80 0.35 12.47
CA PRO A 566 35.52 0.65 11.80
C PRO A 566 35.07 -0.42 10.80
N SER A 567 36.00 -1.02 10.05
CA SER A 567 35.69 -2.11 9.12
C SER A 567 35.22 -3.36 9.88
N ILE A 568 35.83 -3.67 11.01
CA ILE A 568 35.42 -4.80 11.86
C ILE A 568 34.07 -4.52 12.50
N GLU A 569 33.83 -3.32 13.01
CA GLU A 569 32.53 -2.91 13.54
C GLU A 569 31.44 -3.09 12.47
N GLU A 570 31.70 -2.63 11.25
CA GLU A 570 30.74 -2.79 10.14
C GLU A 570 30.53 -4.25 9.73
N MET A 571 31.55 -5.11 9.79
CA MET A 571 31.39 -6.57 9.60
C MET A 571 30.43 -7.18 10.63
N THR A 572 30.45 -6.70 11.88
CA THR A 572 29.50 -7.17 12.92
C THR A 572 28.08 -6.69 12.68
N MET A 573 27.89 -5.61 11.91
CA MET A 573 26.57 -5.07 11.60
C MET A 573 25.99 -5.69 10.31
N GLN A 574 26.85 -5.98 9.32
CA GLN A 574 26.42 -6.45 8.00
C GLN A 574 26.54 -7.96 7.80
N TYR A 575 27.33 -8.66 8.62
CA TYR A 575 27.54 -10.12 8.59
C TYR A 575 27.93 -10.68 7.20
N PRO A 576 29.00 -10.22 6.53
CA PRO A 576 29.41 -10.73 5.21
C PRO A 576 29.82 -12.21 5.24
N ILE A 577 29.34 -13.02 4.29
CA ILE A 577 29.69 -14.46 4.16
C ILE A 577 30.29 -14.82 2.79
N SER A 578 30.39 -13.85 1.87
CA SER A 578 31.04 -13.98 0.58
C SER A 578 32.07 -12.88 0.34
N ILE A 579 33.00 -13.12 -0.58
CA ILE A 579 34.05 -12.14 -0.92
C ILE A 579 33.45 -10.85 -1.49
N ASP A 580 32.42 -10.96 -2.34
CA ASP A 580 31.76 -9.80 -2.96
C ASP A 580 31.03 -8.93 -1.92
N GLU A 581 30.47 -9.55 -0.89
CA GLU A 581 29.85 -8.88 0.24
C GLU A 581 30.88 -8.20 1.15
N LEU A 582 32.02 -8.85 1.37
CA LEU A 582 33.11 -8.30 2.16
C LEU A 582 33.71 -7.05 1.51
N GLN A 583 33.76 -7.00 0.18
CA GLN A 583 34.20 -5.83 -0.59
C GLN A 583 33.26 -4.61 -0.45
N ASN A 584 32.02 -4.81 0.00
CA ASN A 584 31.07 -3.72 0.24
C ASN A 584 31.22 -3.09 1.64
N ILE A 585 32.09 -3.63 2.49
CA ILE A 585 32.42 -3.08 3.80
C ILE A 585 33.40 -1.91 3.65
N SER A 586 33.16 -0.81 4.37
CA SER A 586 34.03 0.36 4.36
C SER A 586 35.44 -0.03 4.83
N GLY A 587 36.47 0.38 4.07
CA GLY A 587 37.86 0.02 4.36
C GLY A 587 38.32 -1.34 3.80
N VAL A 588 37.45 -2.08 3.09
CA VAL A 588 37.76 -3.40 2.52
C VAL A 588 37.79 -3.38 1.00
N GLY A 589 39.01 -3.21 0.46
CA GLY A 589 39.29 -3.33 -0.95
C GLY A 589 39.24 -4.75 -1.53
N ILE A 590 39.20 -4.86 -2.87
CA ILE A 590 39.32 -6.15 -3.59
C ILE A 590 40.60 -6.89 -3.17
N GLY A 591 41.73 -6.18 -3.05
CA GLY A 591 43.01 -6.75 -2.61
C GLY A 591 42.95 -7.33 -1.19
N LYS A 592 42.45 -6.55 -0.22
CA LYS A 592 42.27 -6.99 1.17
C LYS A 592 41.29 -8.15 1.30
N ALA A 593 40.16 -8.08 0.59
CA ALA A 593 39.14 -9.12 0.61
C ALA A 593 39.69 -10.46 0.11
N GLN A 594 40.50 -10.45 -0.95
CA GLN A 594 41.13 -11.66 -1.48
C GLN A 594 42.28 -12.16 -0.60
N ARG A 595 43.12 -11.25 -0.08
CA ARG A 595 44.35 -11.60 0.65
C ARG A 595 44.13 -11.99 2.10
N TYR A 596 43.12 -11.40 2.76
CA TYR A 596 42.85 -11.56 4.19
C TYR A 596 41.41 -11.97 4.52
N GLY A 597 40.47 -11.92 3.58
CA GLY A 597 39.04 -12.05 3.87
C GLY A 597 38.55 -13.48 4.18
N LEU A 598 39.14 -14.53 3.60
CA LEU A 598 38.65 -15.90 3.73
C LEU A 598 38.46 -16.38 5.20
N PRO A 599 39.44 -16.21 6.11
CA PRO A 599 39.26 -16.60 7.51
C PRO A 599 38.15 -15.83 8.24
N PHE A 600 37.91 -14.56 7.88
CA PHE A 600 36.87 -13.73 8.47
C PHE A 600 35.48 -14.20 8.00
N LEU A 601 35.34 -14.51 6.71
CA LEU A 601 34.11 -15.04 6.13
C LEU A 601 33.71 -16.39 6.74
N GLU A 602 34.67 -17.29 6.95
CA GLU A 602 34.41 -18.59 7.60
C GLU A 602 33.91 -18.41 9.04
N LEU A 603 34.52 -17.50 9.80
CA LEU A 603 34.13 -17.20 11.17
C LEU A 603 32.74 -16.54 11.25
N ILE A 604 32.46 -15.57 10.39
CA ILE A 604 31.18 -14.88 10.34
C ILE A 604 30.07 -15.84 9.89
N LYS A 605 30.32 -16.65 8.84
CA LYS A 605 29.36 -17.65 8.36
C LYS A 605 28.96 -18.64 9.45
N LYS A 606 29.95 -19.20 10.16
CA LYS A 606 29.70 -20.11 11.29
C LYS A 606 28.88 -19.42 12.39
N TYR A 607 29.19 -18.17 12.70
CA TYR A 607 28.48 -17.40 13.72
C TYR A 607 27.02 -17.09 13.31
N VAL A 608 26.78 -16.76 12.05
CA VAL A 608 25.42 -16.55 11.51
C VAL A 608 24.60 -17.83 11.58
N ASP A 609 25.17 -18.96 11.15
CA ASP A 609 24.50 -20.27 11.14
C ASP A 609 24.15 -20.74 12.56
N GLU A 610 25.03 -20.52 13.54
CA GLU A 610 24.82 -20.95 14.94
C GLU A 610 23.79 -20.08 15.69
N ASN A 611 23.61 -18.82 15.31
CA ASN A 611 22.75 -17.86 16.02
C ASN A 611 21.49 -17.47 15.23
N ASN A 612 21.23 -18.09 14.07
CA ASN A 612 20.09 -17.79 13.17
C ASN A 612 19.94 -16.29 12.86
N ILE A 613 21.04 -15.63 12.50
CA ILE A 613 21.08 -14.18 12.27
C ILE A 613 20.56 -13.85 10.85
N GLU A 614 19.55 -12.98 10.74
CA GLU A 614 19.07 -12.47 9.45
C GLU A 614 20.01 -11.39 8.90
N ARG A 615 20.48 -11.55 7.64
CA ARG A 615 21.52 -10.70 7.04
C ARG A 615 20.93 -9.60 6.14
N VAL A 616 21.49 -8.39 6.23
CA VAL A 616 21.04 -7.24 5.41
C VAL A 616 21.41 -7.40 3.93
N GLN A 617 22.51 -8.12 3.65
CA GLN A 617 23.11 -8.26 2.32
C GLN A 617 22.40 -9.28 1.41
N ASP A 618 21.55 -10.16 1.97
CA ASP A 618 20.65 -11.01 1.18
C ASP A 618 19.66 -10.17 0.32
N PHE A 619 19.60 -8.85 0.58
CA PHE A 619 18.75 -7.89 -0.11
C PHE A 619 19.55 -6.69 -0.68
N VAL A 620 20.42 -6.93 -1.67
CA VAL A 620 20.96 -5.83 -2.50
C VAL A 620 19.82 -5.26 -3.36
N MET A 621 19.40 -4.03 -3.03
CA MET A 621 18.51 -3.20 -3.83
C MET A 621 19.37 -2.39 -4.81
N LYS A 622 19.20 -2.62 -6.11
CA LYS A 622 19.81 -1.76 -7.13
C LYS A 622 19.11 -0.41 -7.08
N SER A 623 19.85 0.63 -6.72
CA SER A 623 19.37 2.00 -6.75
C SER A 623 19.36 2.52 -8.20
N VAL A 624 18.43 3.42 -8.51
CA VAL A 624 18.49 4.19 -9.75
C VAL A 624 19.70 5.12 -9.63
N VAL A 625 20.77 4.81 -10.35
CA VAL A 625 22.09 5.43 -10.16
C VAL A 625 22.02 6.93 -10.42
N ASN A 626 22.44 7.71 -9.41
CA ASN A 626 22.88 9.08 -9.63
C ASN A 626 23.97 9.46 -8.61
N LYS A 627 25.20 8.89 -8.72
CA LYS A 627 26.41 9.31 -7.93
C LYS A 627 27.76 8.65 -8.31
N SER A 628 27.93 8.05 -9.50
CA SER A 628 29.19 7.37 -9.89
C SER A 628 30.21 8.25 -10.66
N GLY A 629 29.87 9.49 -11.03
CA GLY A 629 30.75 10.33 -11.86
C GLY A 629 31.90 11.02 -11.11
N GLN A 630 31.75 11.31 -9.81
CA GLN A 630 32.71 12.13 -9.06
C GLN A 630 33.98 11.37 -8.65
N LYS A 631 33.84 10.13 -8.15
CA LYS A 631 34.99 9.29 -7.75
C LYS A 631 35.90 8.96 -8.92
N VAL A 632 35.32 8.62 -10.07
CA VAL A 632 36.06 8.33 -11.31
C VAL A 632 36.86 9.56 -11.77
N ASN A 633 36.32 10.77 -11.59
CA ASN A 633 36.99 12.01 -11.96
C ASN A 633 38.22 12.29 -11.08
N ILE A 634 38.14 12.06 -9.75
CA ILE A 634 39.29 12.23 -8.84
C ILE A 634 40.43 11.29 -9.22
N ILE A 635 40.13 9.99 -9.38
CA ILE A 635 41.12 8.97 -9.75
C ILE A 635 41.79 9.33 -11.08
N THR A 636 41.00 9.68 -12.10
CA THR A 636 41.51 10.05 -13.43
C THR A 636 42.44 11.27 -13.38
N ASN A 637 42.17 12.24 -12.50
CA ASN A 637 42.99 13.45 -12.40
C ASN A 637 44.28 13.22 -11.61
N ILE A 638 44.28 12.34 -10.61
CA ILE A 638 45.49 11.93 -9.90
C ILE A 638 46.40 11.08 -10.81
N ASP A 639 45.83 10.17 -11.62
CA ASP A 639 46.59 9.41 -12.62
C ASP A 639 47.26 10.32 -13.67
N ARG A 640 46.66 11.47 -13.94
CA ARG A 640 47.22 12.53 -14.80
C ARG A 640 48.27 13.40 -14.09
N LYS A 641 48.57 13.13 -12.82
CA LYS A 641 49.53 13.86 -11.98
C LYS A 641 49.21 15.36 -11.86
N LEU A 642 47.93 15.71 -11.83
CA LEU A 642 47.51 17.10 -11.58
C LEU A 642 47.77 17.47 -10.10
N PRO A 643 48.20 18.71 -9.80
CA PRO A 643 48.34 19.18 -8.42
C PRO A 643 47.04 19.01 -7.63
N LEU A 644 47.11 18.55 -6.38
CA LEU A 644 45.91 18.27 -5.58
C LEU A 644 45.08 19.55 -5.36
N GLU A 645 45.72 20.71 -5.29
CA GLU A 645 45.09 22.03 -5.20
C GLU A 645 44.17 22.31 -6.40
N ASP A 646 44.59 21.92 -7.60
CA ASP A 646 43.84 22.15 -8.84
C ASP A 646 42.68 21.15 -8.97
N ILE A 647 42.88 19.92 -8.50
CA ILE A 647 41.80 18.94 -8.39
C ILE A 647 40.73 19.44 -7.42
N ALA A 648 41.11 19.96 -6.25
CA ALA A 648 40.19 20.50 -5.26
C ALA A 648 39.40 21.71 -5.80
N LYS A 649 40.08 22.65 -6.47
CA LYS A 649 39.46 23.81 -7.13
C LYS A 649 38.47 23.40 -8.21
N SER A 650 38.81 22.41 -9.04
CA SER A 650 37.94 21.92 -10.12
C SER A 650 36.60 21.36 -9.61
N GLN A 651 36.56 20.95 -8.33
CA GLN A 651 35.37 20.42 -7.67
C GLN A 651 34.75 21.37 -6.66
N ASN A 652 35.25 22.61 -6.58
CA ASN A 652 34.81 23.64 -5.65
C ASN A 652 34.88 23.18 -4.17
N LYS A 653 35.98 22.49 -3.81
CA LYS A 653 36.24 21.92 -2.47
C LYS A 653 37.53 22.49 -1.88
N LYS A 654 37.66 22.40 -0.55
CA LYS A 654 38.95 22.65 0.12
C LYS A 654 39.89 21.46 -0.09
N ILE A 655 41.19 21.67 0.08
CA ILE A 655 42.19 20.59 -0.02
C ILE A 655 41.96 19.51 1.03
N GLU A 656 41.59 19.89 2.26
CA GLU A 656 41.20 18.98 3.34
C GLU A 656 40.05 18.04 2.94
N ASP A 657 39.03 18.56 2.25
CA ASP A 657 37.90 17.77 1.74
C ASP A 657 38.33 16.79 0.64
N LEU A 658 39.30 17.19 -0.20
CA LEU A 658 39.88 16.33 -1.22
C LEU A 658 40.75 15.23 -0.60
N ILE A 659 41.58 15.54 0.40
CA ILE A 659 42.40 14.56 1.13
C ILE A 659 41.49 13.53 1.79
N ASN A 660 40.39 13.96 2.43
CA ASN A 660 39.36 13.06 2.97
C ASN A 660 38.79 12.13 1.88
N GLU A 661 38.51 12.64 0.69
CA GLU A 661 37.99 11.81 -0.41
C GLU A 661 39.04 10.83 -0.94
N ILE A 662 40.31 11.22 -1.01
CA ILE A 662 41.42 10.36 -1.41
C ILE A 662 41.65 9.25 -0.37
N GLU A 663 41.61 9.58 0.94
CA GLU A 663 41.66 8.59 2.03
C GLU A 663 40.55 7.56 1.88
N ASN A 664 39.32 8.00 1.61
CA ASN A 664 38.18 7.11 1.38
C ASN A 664 38.38 6.24 0.12
N ILE A 665 39.00 6.76 -0.94
CA ILE A 665 39.28 5.98 -2.15
C ILE A 665 40.36 4.93 -1.88
N VAL A 666 41.45 5.26 -1.16
CA VAL A 666 42.50 4.30 -0.80
C VAL A 666 41.99 3.26 0.20
N ALA A 667 41.19 3.67 1.18
CA ALA A 667 40.50 2.78 2.11
C ALA A 667 39.56 1.81 1.37
N SER A 668 38.93 2.24 0.27
CA SER A 668 38.12 1.37 -0.60
C SER A 668 38.94 0.41 -1.47
N GLY A 669 40.27 0.39 -1.32
CA GLY A 669 41.16 -0.55 -2.01
C GLY A 669 41.67 -0.12 -3.37
N THR A 670 41.47 1.16 -3.73
CA THR A 670 42.00 1.69 -4.98
C THR A 670 43.43 2.18 -4.75
N LYS A 671 44.39 1.63 -5.48
CA LYS A 671 45.78 2.09 -5.42
C LYS A 671 45.88 3.48 -6.06
N ILE A 672 46.34 4.45 -5.29
CA ILE A 672 46.60 5.81 -5.75
C ILE A 672 48.10 6.10 -5.57
N ASN A 673 48.72 6.70 -6.59
CA ASN A 673 50.07 7.24 -6.49
C ASN A 673 50.03 8.76 -6.35
N ILE A 674 50.46 9.27 -5.20
CA ILE A 674 50.61 10.71 -4.91
C ILE A 674 52.08 11.11 -4.71
N ASP A 675 53.04 10.28 -5.12
CA ASP A 675 54.48 10.54 -4.95
C ASP A 675 54.89 11.87 -5.60
N TYR A 676 54.27 12.21 -6.73
CA TYR A 676 54.55 13.46 -7.44
C TYR A 676 54.22 14.71 -6.62
N HIS A 677 53.29 14.60 -5.67
CA HIS A 677 52.91 15.68 -4.77
C HIS A 677 53.71 15.60 -3.47
N LEU A 678 53.87 14.40 -2.90
CA LEU A 678 54.68 14.19 -1.69
C LEU A 678 56.13 14.67 -1.87
N ASN A 679 56.74 14.40 -3.02
CA ASN A 679 58.11 14.84 -3.34
C ASN A 679 58.25 16.37 -3.47
N THR A 680 57.14 17.13 -3.48
CA THR A 680 57.17 18.59 -3.49
C THR A 680 57.01 19.22 -2.11
N ILE A 681 56.52 18.46 -1.13
CA ILE A 681 56.22 18.96 0.22
C ILE A 681 57.09 18.32 1.31
N LEU A 682 57.61 17.10 1.10
CA LEU A 682 58.47 16.38 2.04
C LEU A 682 59.73 15.87 1.32
N ASP A 683 60.88 15.97 2.00
CA ASP A 683 62.13 15.38 1.52
C ASP A 683 62.18 13.85 1.76
N GLU A 684 63.18 13.18 1.19
CA GLU A 684 63.28 11.71 1.24
C GLU A 684 63.54 11.19 2.66
N GLU A 685 64.18 11.97 3.54
CA GLU A 685 64.44 11.58 4.92
C GLU A 685 63.15 11.65 5.75
N ALA A 686 62.38 12.74 5.64
CA ALA A 686 61.09 12.90 6.30
C ALA A 686 60.05 11.88 5.82
N GLN A 687 59.99 11.63 4.51
CA GLN A 687 59.09 10.61 3.97
C GLN A 687 59.43 9.22 4.53
N LYS A 688 60.72 8.91 4.68
CA LYS A 688 61.13 7.61 5.21
C LYS A 688 60.81 7.49 6.70
N GLU A 689 61.08 8.53 7.48
CA GLU A 689 60.79 8.57 8.92
C GLU A 689 59.29 8.36 9.21
N ILE A 690 58.40 9.10 8.54
CA ILE A 690 56.95 8.96 8.72
C ILE A 690 56.48 7.56 8.26
N TYR A 691 57.09 7.02 7.19
CA TYR A 691 56.74 5.69 6.69
C TYR A 691 57.15 4.57 7.66
N ASP A 692 58.35 4.66 8.23
CA ASP A 692 58.88 3.71 9.20
C ASP A 692 58.04 3.75 10.49
N TYR A 693 57.59 4.93 10.94
CA TYR A 693 56.63 5.06 12.05
C TYR A 693 55.33 4.26 11.80
N PHE A 694 54.68 4.41 10.65
CA PHE A 694 53.46 3.66 10.35
C PHE A 694 53.70 2.15 10.19
N LEU A 695 54.94 1.75 9.90
CA LEU A 695 55.33 0.35 9.71
C LEU A 695 55.65 -0.36 11.04
N GLU A 696 56.42 0.30 11.92
CA GLU A 696 57.05 -0.31 13.09
C GLU A 696 56.45 0.13 14.43
N ASP A 697 56.05 1.41 14.55
CA ASP A 697 55.70 2.03 15.84
C ASP A 697 54.21 2.32 16.03
N ALA A 698 53.46 2.56 14.95
CA ALA A 698 52.05 2.92 15.03
C ALA A 698 51.19 1.76 15.57
N GLU A 699 50.39 2.03 16.61
CA GLU A 699 49.40 1.07 17.15
C GLU A 699 48.00 1.23 16.49
N SER A 700 47.72 2.40 15.93
CA SER A 700 46.43 2.80 15.33
C SER A 700 46.64 3.57 14.01
N ASP A 701 45.58 3.80 13.24
CA ASP A 701 45.60 4.66 12.05
C ASP A 701 45.13 6.11 12.32
N ASP A 702 44.97 6.47 13.60
CA ASP A 702 44.63 7.82 14.04
C ASP A 702 45.81 8.76 13.81
N ILE A 703 45.55 9.87 13.12
CA ILE A 703 46.58 10.87 12.81
C ILE A 703 46.96 11.68 14.04
N LYS A 704 46.11 11.74 15.06
CA LYS A 704 46.44 12.44 16.31
C LYS A 704 47.57 11.75 17.05
N ASP A 705 47.58 10.41 17.07
CA ASP A 705 48.66 9.63 17.69
C ASP A 705 50.00 9.89 16.97
N ALA A 706 49.97 9.98 15.63
CA ALA A 706 51.14 10.33 14.84
C ALA A 706 51.59 11.77 15.08
N PHE A 707 50.65 12.71 15.15
CA PHE A 707 50.95 14.12 15.37
C PHE A 707 51.56 14.37 16.77
N ASP A 708 51.08 13.65 17.78
CA ASP A 708 51.60 13.71 19.15
C ASP A 708 53.02 13.10 19.25
N GLU A 709 53.31 12.01 18.52
CA GLU A 709 54.63 11.37 18.50
C GLU A 709 55.70 12.26 17.86
N PHE A 710 55.35 12.95 16.77
CA PHE A 710 56.28 13.85 16.08
C PHE A 710 56.34 15.26 16.68
N GLU A 711 55.69 15.52 17.82
CA GLU A 711 55.68 16.80 18.55
C GLU A 711 55.43 18.06 17.69
N GLY A 712 54.73 17.92 16.55
CA GLY A 712 54.45 19.00 15.60
C GLY A 712 55.54 19.28 14.55
N ASP A 713 56.53 18.40 14.38
CA ASP A 713 57.54 18.47 13.32
C ASP A 713 56.94 18.33 11.91
N TYR A 714 55.76 17.71 11.81
CA TYR A 714 54.98 17.54 10.58
C TYR A 714 53.55 18.08 10.74
N SER A 715 53.01 18.67 9.67
CA SER A 715 51.61 19.09 9.65
C SER A 715 50.65 17.91 9.53
N GLU A 716 49.40 18.11 9.99
CA GLU A 716 48.35 17.09 9.91
C GLU A 716 48.12 16.62 8.46
N ASP A 717 48.19 17.52 7.49
CA ASP A 717 48.01 17.18 6.06
C ASP A 717 49.20 16.36 5.51
N GLU A 718 50.43 16.63 5.94
CA GLU A 718 51.63 15.86 5.56
C GLU A 718 51.56 14.42 6.09
N LEU A 719 51.17 14.26 7.37
CA LEU A 719 50.97 12.94 7.99
C LEU A 719 49.83 12.16 7.30
N ARG A 720 48.74 12.84 6.94
CA ARG A 720 47.62 12.24 6.19
C ARG A 720 48.00 11.78 4.79
N LEU A 721 48.76 12.59 4.06
CA LEU A 721 49.24 12.23 2.72
C LEU A 721 50.25 11.06 2.78
N MET A 722 51.12 11.03 3.78
CA MET A 722 52.02 9.89 4.00
C MET A 722 51.26 8.62 4.39
N LYS A 723 50.21 8.73 5.21
CA LYS A 723 49.29 7.62 5.51
C LYS A 723 48.60 7.10 4.24
N ILE A 724 48.15 7.98 3.34
CA ILE A 724 47.58 7.59 2.04
C ILE A 724 48.58 6.77 1.24
N LYS A 725 49.84 7.20 1.16
CA LYS A 725 50.92 6.47 0.47
C LYS A 725 51.16 5.10 1.11
N PHE A 726 51.35 5.05 2.42
CA PHE A 726 51.55 3.83 3.18
C PHE A 726 50.40 2.82 2.96
N MET A 727 49.15 3.28 3.06
CA MET A 727 47.96 2.45 2.85
C MET A 727 47.81 1.97 1.39
N SER A 728 48.22 2.80 0.43
CA SER A 728 48.20 2.45 -1.00
C SER A 728 49.22 1.36 -1.35
N GLU A 729 50.33 1.28 -0.61
CA GLU A 729 51.44 0.33 -0.84
C GLU A 729 51.33 -0.95 -0.01
N MET A 730 50.92 -0.85 1.26
CA MET A 730 50.88 -1.99 2.19
C MET A 730 49.54 -2.72 2.20
N ALA A 731 48.45 -2.01 1.91
CA ALA A 731 47.10 -2.49 2.11
C ALA A 731 46.44 -3.08 0.84
N ASN A 732 47.03 -2.92 -0.35
CA ASN A 732 46.50 -3.42 -1.64
C ASN A 732 47.47 -4.35 -2.38
#